data_AF-A0A6A4Y7W3-F1
#
_entry.id   AF-A0A6A4Y7W3-F1
#
_cell.length_a   1.000
_cell.length_b   1.000
_cell.length_c   1.000
_cell.angle_alpha   90.00
_cell.angle_beta   90.00
_cell.angle_gamma   90.00
#
_symmetry.space_group_name_H-M   'P 1'
#
loop_
_entity.id
_entity.type
_entity.pdbx_description
1 polymer ?
#
loop_
_entity_poly.entity_id
_entity_poly.type
_entity_poly.pdbx_seq_one_letter_code
_entity_poly.pdbx_strand_id
1 'polypeptide(L)'
;MFTVAIQSWLQQVPAGQAWLANTASALKRTSVEAEAVYWRSHKIATFQLQYQNLWHMGISDKITVVNALLWQQDVQLKSLSKTFQAWTTVIMYWAPLRDLAALQVVNRSMIRSANNSFLVPPAFSFESGLGLQDSNGQYTKQIASFRSTVGPFNSVDMYVVAVPPSLLALYNSFQTSLYSVFDAQSNVRDKVDAIPGFTLYPIPPSWAASPTTLYYGGNPMCVTGNVAYTSPQQTLSFYDNCVTPSRLSVAFTKYSSVFAALAISTGVSPSMASLCALSPSTVASQCQASLAAVFQATTLLSPVASVMLSSSLAARDVHTLNIGVMQFTSNAQATNWSLLHEPLLGDVNMGFYGWSMLYDWVDGTREVLSFQGDSGTDLVLMSVRDSPQAFPSSTPTVKTATKYLYDLVVYISGFLVLVGVLSFVAAATVKFHVHGPNLIWFNRVVGSLWIGRPLLCIRGITAVLLLSTSQLQPVLTSPSPTTRFQIHPRHWIATMIVAGEATWILYIAQDFLTLVAHKLTALYGPMSCVIAWIVLAVLELAAPVTPTATLHRTCTSQDMDSAIECASGTINIGSAQRVALIWGIQAMSLVVFYVVVWLYRGRKLAPTDLLSSSRHVLGSADIFLEDSNHGANVSATNLWSMDKMSCLMAGLVTFSWRGHQYVFNVRLWTVQVDKLSVRTSVFNTFQNHEAAMVDDVAINVYPAVITDGDDELKSLPTIVDKANATHVKLSQLAFKRLLVAGGFFYLVVAIVSSISYVQVSQQQLANDLFWGAFNMTGAHAFLANWYNQQLILGNSNVTIQINKQDINQEGMFNLAKATVTTSENFGSLMQNTDLNTIDA
;
A
#
# COMPACT_ATOMS: atom_id res chain seq x y z
N MET A 1 -14.69 -41.36 -17.03
CA MET A 1 -15.24 -40.63 -18.19
C MET A 1 -14.50 -41.00 -19.47
N PHE A 2 -13.22 -40.64 -19.61
CA PHE A 2 -12.41 -40.93 -20.80
C PHE A 2 -12.42 -42.40 -21.22
N THR A 3 -12.36 -43.34 -20.25
CA THR A 3 -12.31 -44.77 -20.55
C THR A 3 -13.48 -45.24 -21.41
N VAL A 4 -14.72 -44.94 -20.97
CA VAL A 4 -15.94 -45.35 -21.67
C VAL A 4 -16.12 -44.58 -22.98
N ALA A 5 -15.98 -43.26 -22.94
CA ALA A 5 -16.27 -42.41 -24.08
C ALA A 5 -15.24 -42.56 -25.23
N ILE A 6 -13.97 -42.88 -24.93
CA ILE A 6 -12.88 -42.88 -25.91
C ILE A 6 -12.03 -44.15 -25.82
N GLN A 7 -11.41 -44.44 -24.66
CA GLN A 7 -10.33 -45.42 -24.53
C GLN A 7 -10.74 -46.85 -24.92
N SER A 8 -11.90 -47.33 -24.45
CA SER A 8 -12.33 -48.73 -24.60
C SER A 8 -12.44 -49.15 -26.06
N TRP A 9 -12.82 -48.23 -26.96
CA TRP A 9 -12.83 -48.50 -28.40
C TRP A 9 -11.43 -48.43 -29.00
N LEU A 10 -10.62 -47.42 -28.62
CA LEU A 10 -9.25 -47.30 -29.13
C LEU A 10 -8.36 -48.51 -28.78
N GLN A 11 -8.62 -49.16 -27.64
CA GLN A 11 -7.92 -50.39 -27.26
C GLN A 11 -8.23 -51.58 -28.18
N GLN A 12 -9.34 -51.55 -28.93
CA GLN A 12 -9.74 -52.63 -29.82
C GLN A 12 -9.11 -52.51 -31.22
N VAL A 13 -8.52 -51.36 -31.56
CA VAL A 13 -7.96 -51.10 -32.90
C VAL A 13 -6.47 -50.75 -32.84
N PRO A 14 -5.60 -51.31 -33.72
CA PRO A 14 -4.16 -51.09 -33.66
C PRO A 14 -3.75 -49.61 -33.72
N ALA A 15 -4.40 -48.82 -34.59
CA ALA A 15 -4.16 -47.39 -34.69
C ALA A 15 -4.53 -46.63 -33.40
N GLY A 16 -5.57 -47.08 -32.69
CA GLY A 16 -5.99 -46.49 -31.43
C GLY A 16 -5.05 -46.80 -30.28
N GLN A 17 -4.53 -48.04 -30.21
CA GLN A 17 -3.49 -48.42 -29.26
C GLN A 17 -2.21 -47.58 -29.47
N ALA A 18 -1.80 -47.38 -30.72
CA ALA A 18 -0.67 -46.53 -31.07
C ALA A 18 -0.91 -45.06 -30.68
N TRP A 19 -2.11 -44.52 -30.95
CA TRP A 19 -2.48 -43.17 -30.52
C TRP A 19 -2.46 -43.03 -29.00
N LEU A 20 -3.02 -43.98 -28.25
CA LEU A 20 -2.99 -43.96 -26.77
C LEU A 20 -1.55 -43.96 -26.23
N ALA A 21 -0.68 -44.81 -26.76
CA ALA A 21 0.72 -44.87 -26.36
C ALA A 21 1.48 -43.57 -26.68
N ASN A 22 1.22 -43.00 -27.86
CA ASN A 22 1.85 -41.76 -28.31
C ASN A 22 1.39 -40.56 -27.47
N THR A 23 0.09 -40.40 -27.27
CA THR A 23 -0.49 -39.28 -26.52
C THR A 23 -0.13 -39.35 -25.04
N ALA A 24 -0.15 -40.54 -24.43
CA ALA A 24 0.21 -40.72 -23.02
C ALA A 24 1.67 -40.37 -22.69
N SER A 25 2.55 -40.37 -23.69
CA SER A 25 3.97 -40.00 -23.51
C SER A 25 4.36 -38.70 -24.23
N ALA A 26 3.40 -37.99 -24.81
CA ALA A 26 3.64 -36.74 -25.54
C ALA A 26 4.16 -35.62 -24.63
N LEU A 27 3.54 -35.41 -23.46
CA LEU A 27 3.97 -34.39 -22.49
C LEU A 27 5.44 -34.53 -22.07
N LYS A 28 5.93 -35.77 -21.95
CA LYS A 28 7.33 -36.06 -21.60
C LYS A 28 8.31 -35.88 -22.76
N ARG A 29 7.82 -35.91 -24.01
CA ARG A 29 8.64 -35.94 -25.24
C ARG A 29 8.59 -34.63 -26.03
N THR A 30 7.63 -33.76 -25.77
CA THR A 30 7.40 -32.53 -26.53
C THR A 30 7.43 -31.34 -25.58
N SER A 31 8.26 -30.34 -25.86
CA SER A 31 8.23 -29.08 -25.11
C SER A 31 7.07 -28.19 -25.57
N VAL A 32 6.66 -27.24 -24.72
CA VAL A 32 5.60 -26.28 -25.03
C VAL A 32 5.93 -25.47 -26.29
N GLU A 33 7.20 -25.11 -26.50
CA GLU A 33 7.64 -24.37 -27.69
C GLU A 33 7.51 -25.21 -28.96
N ALA A 34 7.91 -26.49 -28.90
CA ALA A 34 7.80 -27.40 -30.03
C ALA A 34 6.32 -27.63 -30.41
N GLU A 35 5.46 -27.76 -29.41
CA GLU A 35 4.01 -27.82 -29.62
C GLU A 35 3.48 -26.53 -30.25
N ALA A 36 3.80 -25.35 -29.70
CA ALA A 36 3.35 -24.09 -30.26
C ALA A 36 3.79 -23.89 -31.73
N VAL A 37 5.00 -24.33 -32.10
CA VAL A 37 5.47 -24.33 -33.50
C VAL A 37 4.64 -25.29 -34.36
N TYR A 38 4.35 -26.49 -33.85
CA TYR A 38 3.50 -27.47 -34.54
C TYR A 38 2.08 -26.95 -34.79
N TRP A 39 1.44 -26.32 -33.79
CA TRP A 39 0.10 -25.75 -33.96
C TRP A 39 0.09 -24.61 -34.99
N ARG A 40 1.11 -23.73 -34.97
CA ARG A 40 1.25 -22.65 -35.96
C ARG A 40 1.52 -23.16 -37.38
N SER A 41 2.23 -24.28 -37.54
CA SER A 41 2.43 -24.89 -38.87
C SER A 41 1.10 -25.37 -39.49
N HIS A 42 0.11 -25.66 -38.65
CA HIS A 42 -1.26 -26.00 -39.04
C HIS A 42 -2.20 -24.77 -39.07
N LYS A 43 -1.66 -23.55 -39.09
CA LYS A 43 -2.40 -22.28 -39.08
C LYS A 43 -3.28 -22.08 -37.84
N ILE A 44 -3.01 -22.80 -36.74
CA ILE A 44 -3.66 -22.56 -35.46
C ILE A 44 -2.80 -21.54 -34.70
N ALA A 45 -3.22 -20.28 -34.76
CA ALA A 45 -2.45 -19.15 -34.23
C ALA A 45 -3.01 -18.55 -32.94
N THR A 46 -4.26 -18.87 -32.59
CA THR A 46 -5.00 -18.21 -31.51
C THR A 46 -5.65 -19.22 -30.59
N PHE A 47 -5.64 -18.92 -29.30
CA PHE A 47 -6.44 -19.59 -28.27
C PHE A 47 -7.33 -18.54 -27.62
N GLN A 48 -8.64 -18.74 -27.66
CA GLN A 48 -9.63 -17.80 -27.13
C GLN A 48 -10.58 -18.55 -26.21
N LEU A 49 -10.73 -18.06 -24.98
CA LEU A 49 -11.69 -18.61 -24.02
C LEU A 49 -13.11 -18.21 -24.42
N GLN A 50 -14.03 -19.16 -24.33
CA GLN A 50 -15.45 -18.88 -24.44
C GLN A 50 -15.97 -18.25 -23.15
N TYR A 51 -16.97 -17.38 -23.28
CA TYR A 51 -17.67 -16.79 -22.15
C TYR A 51 -18.47 -17.87 -21.40
N GLN A 52 -18.47 -17.79 -20.07
CA GLN A 52 -19.24 -18.68 -19.19
C GLN A 52 -19.60 -17.93 -17.90
N ASN A 53 -20.69 -18.35 -17.24
CA ASN A 53 -21.09 -17.83 -15.93
C ASN A 53 -21.35 -18.92 -14.86
N LEU A 54 -20.66 -20.05 -14.96
CA LEU A 54 -20.56 -21.04 -13.87
C LEU A 54 -19.77 -20.49 -12.69
N TRP A 55 -18.70 -19.74 -12.96
CA TRP A 55 -17.96 -19.02 -11.93
C TRP A 55 -17.45 -17.68 -12.42
N HIS A 56 -17.45 -16.70 -11.52
CA HIS A 56 -16.72 -15.46 -11.71
C HIS A 56 -15.22 -15.73 -11.54
N MET A 57 -14.41 -15.32 -12.51
CA MET A 57 -12.96 -15.49 -12.47
C MET A 57 -12.36 -14.63 -11.36
N GLY A 58 -11.41 -15.18 -10.61
CA GLY A 58 -10.67 -14.41 -9.61
C GLY A 58 -9.74 -13.37 -10.25
N ILE A 59 -9.47 -12.26 -9.56
CA ILE A 59 -8.46 -11.28 -9.98
C ILE A 59 -7.71 -10.74 -8.77
N SER A 60 -6.39 -10.70 -8.86
CA SER A 60 -5.52 -9.96 -7.93
C SER A 60 -4.69 -8.97 -8.74
N ASP A 61 -4.89 -7.68 -8.52
CA ASP A 61 -4.17 -6.62 -9.23
C ASP A 61 -3.40 -5.77 -8.21
N LYS A 62 -2.15 -5.45 -8.52
CA LYS A 62 -1.26 -4.67 -7.65
C LYS A 62 -0.52 -3.58 -8.41
N ILE A 63 -0.12 -2.54 -7.68
CA ILE A 63 0.88 -1.57 -8.11
C ILE A 63 2.06 -1.61 -7.15
N THR A 64 3.24 -1.30 -7.65
CA THR A 64 4.45 -1.27 -6.84
C THR A 64 4.85 0.17 -6.55
N VAL A 65 4.90 0.55 -5.27
CA VAL A 65 5.36 1.85 -4.82
C VAL A 65 6.84 1.76 -4.47
N VAL A 66 7.65 2.63 -5.06
CA VAL A 66 9.11 2.66 -4.88
C VAL A 66 9.52 3.91 -4.12
N ASN A 67 10.29 3.72 -3.05
CA ASN A 67 10.82 4.81 -2.24
C ASN A 67 12.21 5.30 -2.72
N ALA A 68 12.78 6.30 -2.05
CA ALA A 68 14.09 6.87 -2.40
C ALA A 68 15.28 5.90 -2.24
N LEU A 69 15.12 4.78 -1.52
CA LEU A 69 16.12 3.72 -1.36
C LEU A 69 15.97 2.59 -2.39
N LEU A 70 15.08 2.74 -3.37
CA LEU A 70 14.68 1.69 -4.33
C LEU A 70 14.00 0.48 -3.67
N TRP A 71 13.54 0.62 -2.42
CA TRP A 71 12.69 -0.42 -1.84
C TRP A 71 11.30 -0.35 -2.46
N GLN A 72 10.84 -1.53 -2.86
CA GLN A 72 9.58 -1.75 -3.55
C GLN A 72 8.56 -2.28 -2.55
N GLN A 73 7.37 -1.71 -2.57
CA GLN A 73 6.24 -2.19 -1.78
C GLN A 73 5.03 -2.36 -2.69
N ASP A 74 4.48 -3.57 -2.72
CA ASP A 74 3.27 -3.84 -3.47
C ASP A 74 2.04 -3.36 -2.68
N VAL A 75 1.16 -2.65 -3.38
CA VAL A 75 -0.14 -2.18 -2.91
C VAL A 75 -1.20 -2.79 -3.79
N GLN A 76 -2.13 -3.52 -3.19
CA GLN A 76 -3.21 -4.16 -3.92
C GLN A 76 -4.22 -3.11 -4.40
N LEU A 77 -4.53 -3.12 -5.70
CA LEU A 77 -5.56 -2.30 -6.32
C LEU A 77 -6.95 -2.93 -6.20
N LYS A 78 -7.02 -4.25 -6.42
CA LYS A 78 -8.26 -5.04 -6.33
C LYS A 78 -7.93 -6.50 -6.09
N SER A 79 -8.78 -7.17 -5.31
CA SER A 79 -8.73 -8.60 -5.05
C SER A 79 -10.14 -9.15 -5.06
N LEU A 80 -10.45 -10.05 -5.99
CA LEU A 80 -11.70 -10.79 -6.03
C LEU A 80 -11.37 -12.28 -6.12
N SER A 81 -11.99 -13.07 -5.26
CA SER A 81 -11.86 -14.53 -5.29
C SER A 81 -12.79 -15.14 -6.34
N LYS A 82 -12.43 -16.32 -6.83
CA LYS A 82 -13.32 -17.13 -7.68
C LYS A 82 -14.59 -17.46 -6.90
N THR A 83 -15.76 -17.28 -7.51
CA THR A 83 -17.06 -17.61 -6.90
C THR A 83 -17.95 -18.36 -7.88
N PHE A 84 -18.61 -19.42 -7.42
CA PHE A 84 -19.62 -20.13 -8.22
C PHE A 84 -20.88 -19.29 -8.38
N GLN A 85 -21.53 -19.43 -9.53
CA GLN A 85 -22.73 -18.69 -9.94
C GLN A 85 -23.76 -19.67 -10.53
N ALA A 86 -24.89 -19.15 -11.03
CA ALA A 86 -26.04 -19.96 -11.45
C ALA A 86 -25.81 -20.83 -12.71
N TRP A 87 -24.73 -20.59 -13.47
CA TRP A 87 -24.37 -21.33 -14.69
C TRP A 87 -25.47 -21.40 -15.77
N THR A 88 -26.06 -20.28 -16.12
CA THR A 88 -27.07 -20.23 -17.20
C THR A 88 -26.46 -20.48 -18.58
N THR A 89 -25.15 -20.26 -18.76
CA THR A 89 -24.44 -20.54 -20.03
C THR A 89 -24.36 -22.03 -20.39
N VAL A 90 -24.68 -22.93 -19.45
CA VAL A 90 -24.62 -24.39 -19.65
C VAL A 90 -25.41 -24.89 -20.85
N ILE A 91 -26.52 -24.23 -21.20
CA ILE A 91 -27.36 -24.65 -22.32
C ILE A 91 -26.76 -24.26 -23.68
N MET A 92 -25.83 -23.31 -23.72
CA MET A 92 -25.13 -22.91 -24.95
C MET A 92 -23.92 -23.80 -25.19
N TYR A 93 -23.12 -24.00 -24.13
CA TYR A 93 -21.93 -24.83 -24.13
C TYR A 93 -21.59 -25.28 -22.70
N TRP A 94 -21.44 -26.59 -22.48
CA TRP A 94 -21.12 -27.15 -21.16
C TRP A 94 -19.74 -27.78 -21.00
N ALA A 95 -18.81 -27.47 -21.93
CA ALA A 95 -17.44 -27.98 -21.99
C ALA A 95 -17.29 -29.48 -22.32
N PRO A 96 -16.15 -29.91 -22.90
CA PRO A 96 -15.98 -31.29 -23.40
C PRO A 96 -15.98 -32.32 -22.28
N LEU A 97 -15.63 -31.91 -21.06
CA LEU A 97 -15.68 -32.78 -19.88
C LEU A 97 -17.11 -33.30 -19.63
N ARG A 98 -18.14 -32.47 -19.86
CA ARG A 98 -19.54 -32.87 -19.70
C ARG A 98 -20.00 -33.78 -20.83
N ASP A 99 -19.47 -33.63 -22.04
CA ASP A 99 -19.73 -34.58 -23.14
C ASP A 99 -19.24 -35.98 -22.76
N LEU A 100 -18.01 -36.09 -22.22
CA LEU A 100 -17.46 -37.37 -21.76
C LEU A 100 -18.25 -37.95 -20.57
N ALA A 101 -18.74 -37.09 -19.67
CA ALA A 101 -19.58 -37.51 -18.55
C ALA A 101 -20.93 -38.06 -19.02
N ALA A 102 -21.61 -37.36 -19.92
CA ALA A 102 -22.90 -37.75 -20.48
C ALA A 102 -22.79 -39.11 -21.18
N LEU A 103 -21.77 -39.27 -22.03
CA LEU A 103 -21.53 -40.53 -22.74
C LEU A 103 -21.16 -41.69 -21.81
N GLN A 104 -20.45 -41.42 -20.70
CA GLN A 104 -20.20 -42.45 -19.68
C GLN A 104 -21.51 -42.95 -19.07
N VAL A 105 -22.44 -42.06 -18.73
CA VAL A 105 -23.72 -42.42 -18.10
C VAL A 105 -24.55 -43.32 -19.01
N VAL A 106 -24.54 -43.06 -20.33
CA VAL A 106 -25.27 -43.88 -21.31
C VAL A 106 -24.45 -45.00 -21.96
N ASN A 107 -23.23 -45.25 -21.46
CA ASN A 107 -22.27 -46.25 -21.98
C ASN A 107 -22.02 -46.17 -23.50
N ARG A 108 -21.81 -44.95 -24.01
CA ARG A 108 -21.57 -44.67 -25.43
C ARG A 108 -20.16 -44.17 -25.70
N SER A 109 -19.65 -44.44 -26.89
CA SER A 109 -18.38 -43.89 -27.37
C SER A 109 -18.59 -42.65 -28.23
N MET A 110 -17.72 -41.65 -28.09
CA MET A 110 -17.65 -40.48 -28.97
C MET A 110 -17.06 -40.82 -30.35
N ILE A 111 -16.37 -41.95 -30.45
CA ILE A 111 -15.74 -42.39 -31.69
C ILE A 111 -16.82 -42.90 -32.64
N ARG A 112 -16.95 -42.27 -33.81
CA ARG A 112 -18.01 -42.56 -34.79
C ARG A 112 -17.96 -43.98 -35.34
N SER A 113 -16.77 -44.57 -35.43
CA SER A 113 -16.59 -45.95 -35.92
C SER A 113 -16.82 -47.02 -34.84
N ALA A 114 -17.07 -46.64 -33.58
CA ALA A 114 -17.27 -47.59 -32.50
C ALA A 114 -18.59 -48.32 -32.61
N ASN A 115 -18.60 -49.61 -32.26
CA ASN A 115 -19.83 -50.41 -32.20
C ASN A 115 -20.88 -49.83 -31.23
N ASN A 116 -20.44 -49.18 -30.15
CA ASN A 116 -21.26 -48.47 -29.18
C ASN A 116 -21.19 -46.94 -29.38
N SER A 117 -20.93 -46.45 -30.60
CA SER A 117 -20.92 -45.02 -30.88
C SER A 117 -22.23 -44.34 -30.45
N PHE A 118 -22.15 -43.07 -30.02
CA PHE A 118 -23.32 -42.25 -29.68
C PHE A 118 -24.29 -42.05 -30.86
N LEU A 119 -23.85 -42.29 -32.09
CA LEU A 119 -24.67 -42.25 -33.29
C LEU A 119 -25.43 -43.57 -33.56
N VAL A 120 -25.05 -44.67 -32.90
CA VAL A 120 -25.65 -46.01 -33.11
C VAL A 120 -26.83 -46.21 -32.14
N PRO A 121 -27.98 -46.73 -32.60
CA PRO A 121 -29.17 -46.94 -31.76
C PRO A 121 -28.94 -47.71 -30.45
N PRO A 122 -29.65 -47.34 -29.36
CA PRO A 122 -30.26 -46.03 -29.13
C PRO A 122 -29.23 -44.89 -29.13
N ALA A 123 -29.36 -43.99 -30.10
CA ALA A 123 -28.46 -42.86 -30.28
C ALA A 123 -28.63 -41.84 -29.14
N PHE A 124 -27.57 -41.14 -28.80
CA PHE A 124 -27.57 -40.10 -27.78
C PHE A 124 -27.39 -38.73 -28.45
N SER A 125 -28.32 -37.81 -28.15
CA SER A 125 -28.22 -36.42 -28.55
C SER A 125 -27.80 -35.59 -27.34
N PHE A 126 -26.67 -34.88 -27.45
CA PHE A 126 -26.19 -33.98 -26.39
C PHE A 126 -27.21 -32.89 -26.10
N GLU A 127 -27.81 -32.32 -27.13
CA GLU A 127 -28.85 -31.30 -27.02
C GLU A 127 -30.11 -31.84 -26.31
N SER A 128 -30.51 -33.09 -26.59
CA SER A 128 -31.63 -33.73 -25.89
C SER A 128 -31.31 -34.01 -24.42
N GLY A 129 -30.03 -34.25 -24.09
CA GLY A 129 -29.54 -34.42 -22.73
C GLY A 129 -29.75 -33.19 -21.83
N LEU A 130 -30.00 -32.00 -22.41
CA LEU A 130 -30.34 -30.79 -21.66
C LEU A 130 -31.77 -30.78 -21.11
N GLY A 131 -32.64 -31.70 -21.57
CA GLY A 131 -34.04 -31.75 -21.12
C GLY A 131 -34.90 -30.57 -21.60
N LEU A 132 -34.51 -29.92 -22.70
CA LEU A 132 -35.20 -28.77 -23.29
C LEU A 132 -36.40 -29.16 -24.18
N GLN A 133 -36.66 -30.45 -24.36
CA GLN A 133 -37.77 -30.95 -25.16
C GLN A 133 -39.05 -31.01 -24.32
N ASP A 134 -40.20 -30.89 -24.99
CA ASP A 134 -41.49 -31.17 -24.36
C ASP A 134 -41.71 -32.69 -24.14
N SER A 135 -42.86 -33.07 -23.59
CA SER A 135 -43.21 -34.46 -23.33
C SER A 135 -43.26 -35.35 -24.59
N ASN A 136 -43.31 -34.75 -25.79
CA ASN A 136 -43.34 -35.43 -27.08
C ASN A 136 -41.95 -35.45 -27.75
N GLY A 137 -40.90 -34.98 -27.06
CA GLY A 137 -39.55 -34.90 -27.60
C GLY A 137 -39.34 -33.76 -28.60
N GLN A 138 -40.25 -32.78 -28.66
CA GLN A 138 -40.17 -31.66 -29.59
C GLN A 138 -39.62 -30.40 -28.93
N TYR A 139 -38.85 -29.62 -29.69
CA TYR A 139 -38.44 -28.28 -29.30
C TYR A 139 -39.55 -27.30 -29.70
N THR A 140 -40.09 -26.55 -28.75
CA THR A 140 -41.23 -25.63 -28.98
C THR A 140 -40.95 -24.25 -28.38
N LYS A 141 -41.77 -23.24 -28.73
CA LYS A 141 -41.76 -21.88 -28.15
C LYS A 141 -40.39 -21.16 -28.28
N GLN A 142 -39.85 -20.61 -27.18
CA GLN A 142 -38.55 -19.93 -27.16
C GLN A 142 -37.42 -20.82 -27.68
N ILE A 143 -37.44 -22.09 -27.28
CA ILE A 143 -36.42 -23.07 -27.60
C ILE A 143 -36.38 -23.30 -29.11
N ALA A 144 -37.54 -23.49 -29.73
CA ALA A 144 -37.65 -23.58 -31.20
C ALA A 144 -37.18 -22.30 -31.91
N SER A 145 -37.59 -21.14 -31.40
CA SER A 145 -37.28 -19.84 -32.00
C SER A 145 -35.79 -19.51 -31.95
N PHE A 146 -35.13 -19.81 -30.84
CA PHE A 146 -33.68 -19.68 -30.71
C PHE A 146 -32.97 -20.65 -31.66
N ARG A 147 -33.40 -21.92 -31.67
CA ARG A 147 -32.79 -22.98 -32.48
C ARG A 147 -32.85 -22.70 -33.98
N SER A 148 -33.95 -22.13 -34.45
CA SER A 148 -34.11 -21.72 -35.86
C SER A 148 -33.32 -20.47 -36.24
N THR A 149 -32.97 -19.63 -35.27
CA THR A 149 -32.29 -18.34 -35.52
C THR A 149 -30.79 -18.46 -35.37
N VAL A 150 -30.32 -18.99 -34.23
CA VAL A 150 -28.89 -19.06 -33.88
C VAL A 150 -28.33 -20.44 -34.17
N GLY A 151 -28.94 -21.50 -33.64
CA GLY A 151 -28.46 -22.87 -33.81
C GLY A 151 -28.88 -23.81 -32.67
N PRO A 152 -28.53 -25.10 -32.77
CA PRO A 152 -28.79 -26.08 -31.72
C PRO A 152 -28.11 -25.72 -30.40
N PHE A 153 -28.80 -25.97 -29.29
CA PHE A 153 -28.24 -25.82 -27.95
C PHE A 153 -27.08 -26.80 -27.73
N ASN A 154 -26.15 -26.46 -26.84
CA ASN A 154 -24.87 -27.14 -26.64
C ASN A 154 -23.90 -27.10 -27.84
N SER A 155 -24.15 -26.23 -28.82
CA SER A 155 -23.28 -25.97 -29.98
C SER A 155 -23.31 -24.49 -30.36
N VAL A 156 -23.35 -23.62 -29.35
CA VAL A 156 -23.31 -22.16 -29.51
C VAL A 156 -22.09 -21.63 -28.78
N ASP A 157 -21.18 -21.03 -29.54
CA ASP A 157 -19.98 -20.42 -29.01
C ASP A 157 -20.27 -19.00 -28.54
N MET A 158 -19.86 -18.67 -27.31
CA MET A 158 -20.06 -17.35 -26.72
C MET A 158 -18.74 -16.62 -26.55
N TYR A 159 -18.66 -15.37 -27.02
CA TYR A 159 -17.45 -14.56 -26.93
C TYR A 159 -17.73 -13.14 -26.43
N VAL A 160 -16.87 -12.64 -25.56
CA VAL A 160 -16.85 -11.22 -25.19
C VAL A 160 -16.29 -10.42 -26.37
N VAL A 161 -17.03 -9.41 -26.82
CA VAL A 161 -16.63 -8.51 -27.90
C VAL A 161 -15.85 -7.33 -27.29
N ALA A 162 -14.70 -6.99 -27.89
CA ALA A 162 -13.91 -5.84 -27.48
C ALA A 162 -14.52 -4.53 -27.98
N VAL A 163 -14.34 -3.45 -27.22
CA VAL A 163 -14.75 -2.09 -27.61
C VAL A 163 -14.03 -1.67 -28.90
N PRO A 164 -14.73 -1.21 -29.95
CA PRO A 164 -14.11 -0.71 -31.17
C PRO A 164 -13.15 0.46 -30.88
N PRO A 165 -11.96 0.51 -31.51
CA PRO A 165 -11.02 1.61 -31.31
C PRO A 165 -11.61 3.00 -31.59
N SER A 166 -12.53 3.11 -32.56
CA SER A 166 -13.24 4.34 -32.89
C SER A 166 -14.14 4.84 -31.76
N LEU A 167 -14.87 3.93 -31.10
CA LEU A 167 -15.72 4.24 -29.95
C LEU A 167 -14.88 4.64 -28.72
N LEU A 168 -13.78 3.95 -28.48
CA LEU A 168 -12.84 4.30 -27.40
C LEU A 168 -12.20 5.67 -27.63
N ALA A 169 -11.79 5.98 -28.87
CA ALA A 169 -11.24 7.29 -29.23
C ALA A 169 -12.26 8.42 -29.04
N LEU A 170 -13.53 8.19 -29.39
CA LEU A 170 -14.62 9.13 -29.17
C LEU A 170 -14.82 9.41 -27.67
N TYR A 171 -14.87 8.37 -26.83
CA TYR A 171 -14.99 8.50 -25.38
C TYR A 171 -13.83 9.28 -24.76
N ASN A 172 -12.58 8.96 -25.13
CA ASN A 172 -11.40 9.66 -24.62
C ASN A 172 -11.40 11.14 -25.01
N SER A 173 -11.79 11.45 -26.24
CA SER A 173 -11.87 12.82 -26.73
C SER A 173 -13.00 13.60 -26.03
N PHE A 174 -14.14 12.95 -25.81
CA PHE A 174 -15.25 13.48 -25.00
C PHE A 174 -14.79 13.80 -23.57
N GLN A 175 -14.17 12.85 -22.86
CA GLN A 175 -13.71 13.07 -21.48
C GLN A 175 -12.68 14.20 -21.41
N THR A 176 -11.67 14.19 -22.28
CA THR A 176 -10.63 15.22 -22.31
C THR A 176 -11.23 16.61 -22.52
N SER A 177 -12.14 16.75 -23.49
CA SER A 177 -12.80 18.02 -23.75
C SER A 177 -13.73 18.43 -22.61
N LEU A 178 -14.51 17.51 -22.04
CA LEU A 178 -15.43 17.79 -20.93
C LEU A 178 -14.69 18.34 -19.71
N TYR A 179 -13.62 17.68 -19.28
CA TYR A 179 -12.82 18.13 -18.14
C TYR A 179 -12.08 19.44 -18.43
N SER A 180 -11.62 19.67 -19.67
CA SER A 180 -11.06 20.97 -20.05
C SER A 180 -12.06 22.12 -19.91
N VAL A 181 -13.34 21.89 -20.23
CA VAL A 181 -14.40 22.89 -20.04
C VAL A 181 -14.70 23.08 -18.56
N PHE A 182 -14.74 22.01 -17.77
CA PHE A 182 -14.95 22.11 -16.32
C PHE A 182 -13.85 22.89 -15.61
N ASP A 183 -12.60 22.73 -16.04
CA ASP A 183 -11.47 23.48 -15.49
C ASP A 183 -11.54 24.98 -15.88
N ALA A 184 -12.07 25.30 -17.06
CA ALA A 184 -12.23 26.66 -17.53
C ALA A 184 -13.47 27.37 -16.96
N GLN A 185 -14.55 26.63 -16.70
CA GLN A 185 -15.89 27.16 -16.41
C GLN A 185 -16.60 26.34 -15.33
N SER A 186 -16.44 26.72 -14.05
CA SER A 186 -17.05 26.01 -12.92
C SER A 186 -18.59 26.01 -12.95
N ASN A 187 -19.21 27.06 -13.49
CA ASN A 187 -20.66 27.15 -13.63
C ASN A 187 -21.25 26.07 -14.57
N VAL A 188 -20.52 25.69 -15.63
CA VAL A 188 -20.94 24.62 -16.55
C VAL A 188 -20.89 23.27 -15.83
N ARG A 189 -19.86 23.07 -15.01
CA ARG A 189 -19.74 21.89 -14.17
C ARG A 189 -20.89 21.75 -13.19
N ASP A 190 -21.26 22.82 -12.47
CA ASP A 190 -22.39 22.80 -11.54
C ASP A 190 -23.70 22.40 -12.22
N LYS A 191 -23.90 22.81 -13.48
CA LYS A 191 -25.08 22.43 -14.27
C LYS A 191 -25.08 20.94 -14.66
N VAL A 192 -23.93 20.37 -15.02
CA VAL A 192 -23.81 18.93 -15.30
C VAL A 192 -23.93 18.10 -14.01
N ASP A 193 -23.35 18.58 -12.92
CA ASP A 193 -23.41 17.93 -11.59
C ASP A 193 -24.84 17.94 -11.01
N ALA A 194 -25.67 18.91 -11.39
CA ALA A 194 -27.08 19.00 -11.01
C ALA A 194 -28.00 18.01 -11.75
N ILE A 195 -27.52 17.31 -12.78
CA ILE A 195 -28.32 16.29 -13.49
C ILE A 195 -28.45 15.05 -12.58
N PRO A 196 -29.65 14.72 -12.08
CA PRO A 196 -29.83 13.52 -11.27
C PRO A 196 -29.69 12.27 -12.14
N GLY A 197 -29.29 11.14 -11.54
CA GLY A 197 -29.42 9.85 -12.20
C GLY A 197 -30.89 9.49 -12.41
N PHE A 198 -31.24 8.92 -13.56
CA PHE A 198 -32.61 8.52 -13.88
C PHE A 198 -32.63 7.22 -14.70
N THR A 199 -33.76 6.51 -14.67
CA THR A 199 -33.94 5.24 -15.38
C THR A 199 -35.17 5.32 -16.27
N LEU A 200 -35.02 4.88 -17.52
CA LEU A 200 -36.10 4.81 -18.51
C LEU A 200 -36.28 3.37 -18.99
N TYR A 201 -37.42 3.08 -19.62
CA TYR A 201 -37.83 1.73 -20.01
C TYR A 201 -38.16 1.67 -21.50
N PRO A 202 -37.15 1.65 -22.38
CA PRO A 202 -37.37 1.75 -23.82
C PRO A 202 -38.12 0.53 -24.37
N ILE A 203 -39.06 0.80 -25.27
CA ILE A 203 -39.69 -0.17 -26.16
C ILE A 203 -39.25 0.25 -27.57
N PRO A 204 -38.35 -0.51 -28.22
CA PRO A 204 -37.97 -0.27 -29.60
C PRO A 204 -39.18 -0.06 -30.52
N PRO A 205 -39.16 0.96 -31.40
CA PRO A 205 -40.28 1.22 -32.32
C PRO A 205 -40.66 0.02 -33.17
N SER A 206 -39.67 -0.78 -33.61
CA SER A 206 -39.87 -2.02 -34.36
C SER A 206 -40.71 -3.06 -33.59
N TRP A 207 -40.69 -3.03 -32.25
CA TRP A 207 -41.43 -3.96 -31.39
C TRP A 207 -42.81 -3.41 -30.99
N ALA A 208 -43.01 -2.09 -31.09
CA ALA A 208 -44.26 -1.41 -30.76
C ALA A 208 -45.36 -1.57 -31.83
N ALA A 209 -45.07 -2.23 -32.96
CA ALA A 209 -45.97 -2.35 -34.11
C ALA A 209 -47.26 -3.14 -33.84
N SER A 210 -47.31 -4.01 -32.81
CA SER A 210 -48.52 -4.73 -32.40
C SER A 210 -48.74 -4.61 -30.89
N PRO A 211 -49.85 -3.98 -30.44
CA PRO A 211 -50.15 -3.83 -29.01
C PRO A 211 -50.53 -5.16 -28.33
N THR A 212 -50.59 -6.25 -29.09
CA THR A 212 -50.98 -7.58 -28.64
C THR A 212 -49.80 -8.56 -28.54
N THR A 213 -48.58 -8.09 -28.82
CA THR A 213 -47.35 -8.88 -28.70
C THR A 213 -47.08 -9.20 -27.24
N LEU A 214 -46.87 -10.49 -26.96
CA LEU A 214 -46.43 -10.99 -25.67
C LEU A 214 -44.92 -11.19 -25.69
N TYR A 215 -44.25 -10.84 -24.59
CA TYR A 215 -42.81 -10.96 -24.39
C TYR A 215 -42.48 -12.06 -23.39
N TYR A 216 -41.39 -12.80 -23.62
CA TYR A 216 -41.01 -13.97 -22.83
C TYR A 216 -39.55 -13.97 -22.35
N GLY A 217 -38.83 -12.86 -22.48
CA GLY A 217 -37.46 -12.72 -21.99
C GLY A 217 -36.50 -12.08 -22.98
N GLY A 218 -35.51 -11.35 -22.48
CA GLY A 218 -34.43 -10.73 -23.25
C GLY A 218 -33.08 -11.44 -23.13
N ASN A 219 -33.02 -12.56 -22.41
CA ASN A 219 -31.81 -13.34 -22.19
C ASN A 219 -31.91 -14.68 -22.94
N PRO A 220 -31.04 -14.95 -23.93
CA PRO A 220 -31.10 -16.20 -24.72
C PRO A 220 -30.80 -17.45 -23.88
N MET A 221 -30.20 -17.31 -22.69
CA MET A 221 -29.94 -18.41 -21.78
C MET A 221 -31.17 -18.83 -20.94
N CYS A 222 -32.23 -18.02 -20.95
CA CYS A 222 -33.42 -18.23 -20.11
C CYS A 222 -34.63 -18.64 -20.96
N VAL A 223 -34.68 -19.92 -21.35
CA VAL A 223 -35.65 -20.43 -22.34
C VAL A 223 -36.82 -21.23 -21.75
N THR A 224 -36.89 -21.36 -20.42
CA THR A 224 -37.91 -22.16 -19.71
C THR A 224 -39.07 -21.35 -19.13
N GLY A 225 -39.04 -20.01 -19.27
CA GLY A 225 -40.08 -19.12 -18.75
C GLY A 225 -41.40 -19.23 -19.52
N ASN A 226 -42.45 -19.78 -18.93
CA ASN A 226 -43.79 -19.84 -19.57
C ASN A 226 -44.64 -18.58 -19.32
N VAL A 227 -44.10 -17.57 -18.63
CA VAL A 227 -44.84 -16.35 -18.26
C VAL A 227 -44.77 -15.34 -19.40
N ALA A 228 -45.94 -14.89 -19.84
CA ALA A 228 -46.08 -13.83 -20.83
C ALA A 228 -46.09 -12.45 -20.17
N TYR A 229 -45.37 -11.49 -20.75
CA TYR A 229 -45.32 -10.10 -20.31
C TYR A 229 -45.82 -9.16 -21.41
N THR A 230 -46.31 -7.99 -21.03
CA THR A 230 -46.78 -6.94 -21.96
C THR A 230 -45.72 -5.87 -22.26
N SER A 231 -44.53 -6.01 -21.69
CA SER A 231 -43.40 -5.11 -21.93
C SER A 231 -42.13 -5.93 -22.19
N PRO A 232 -41.15 -5.38 -22.95
CA PRO A 232 -39.86 -6.00 -23.11
C PRO A 232 -39.16 -6.27 -21.78
N GLN A 233 -38.51 -7.43 -21.69
CA GLN A 233 -37.77 -7.88 -20.52
C GLN A 233 -36.30 -7.51 -20.63
N GLN A 234 -35.59 -7.49 -19.50
CA GLN A 234 -34.20 -7.11 -19.42
C GLN A 234 -33.31 -8.09 -20.20
N THR A 235 -32.19 -7.55 -20.71
CA THR A 235 -31.15 -8.31 -21.40
C THR A 235 -30.37 -9.22 -20.45
N LEU A 236 -29.40 -9.95 -20.99
CA LEU A 236 -28.55 -10.89 -20.24
C LEU A 236 -27.70 -10.21 -19.16
N SER A 237 -27.53 -10.90 -18.04
CA SER A 237 -26.61 -10.53 -16.95
C SER A 237 -25.75 -11.74 -16.59
N PHE A 238 -24.51 -11.49 -16.17
CA PHE A 238 -23.62 -12.52 -15.65
C PHE A 238 -24.26 -13.29 -14.49
N TYR A 239 -25.02 -12.61 -13.64
CA TYR A 239 -25.61 -13.15 -12.40
C TYR A 239 -27.06 -13.64 -12.55
N ASP A 240 -27.59 -13.70 -13.78
CA ASP A 240 -28.98 -14.12 -14.00
C ASP A 240 -29.16 -15.59 -13.60
N ASN A 241 -30.31 -15.91 -13.00
CA ASN A 241 -30.69 -17.26 -12.59
C ASN A 241 -31.93 -17.78 -13.33
N CYS A 242 -32.43 -17.01 -14.32
CA CYS A 242 -33.57 -17.36 -15.15
C CYS A 242 -34.89 -17.61 -14.38
N VAL A 243 -35.06 -17.02 -13.19
CA VAL A 243 -36.29 -17.19 -12.39
C VAL A 243 -37.36 -16.17 -12.79
N THR A 244 -37.10 -14.87 -12.57
CA THR A 244 -38.06 -13.81 -12.86
C THR A 244 -37.37 -12.67 -13.61
N PRO A 245 -37.65 -12.47 -14.91
CA PRO A 245 -37.07 -11.36 -15.64
C PRO A 245 -37.61 -10.02 -15.12
N SER A 246 -36.73 -9.02 -15.13
CA SER A 246 -37.11 -7.62 -14.88
C SER A 246 -37.47 -6.94 -16.20
N ARG A 247 -38.15 -5.79 -16.15
CA ARG A 247 -38.43 -4.99 -17.36
C ARG A 247 -37.14 -4.42 -17.94
N LEU A 248 -37.05 -4.37 -19.27
CA LEU A 248 -35.96 -3.69 -19.99
C LEU A 248 -35.82 -2.25 -19.49
N SER A 249 -34.65 -1.93 -18.95
CA SER A 249 -34.38 -0.62 -18.37
C SER A 249 -32.98 -0.12 -18.69
N VAL A 250 -32.87 1.19 -18.85
CA VAL A 250 -31.62 1.91 -19.13
C VAL A 250 -31.45 2.98 -18.06
N ALA A 251 -30.43 2.80 -17.24
CA ALA A 251 -30.02 3.78 -16.25
C ALA A 251 -29.08 4.80 -16.90
N PHE A 252 -29.33 6.08 -16.64
CA PHE A 252 -28.55 7.19 -17.12
C PHE A 252 -27.81 7.85 -15.97
N THR A 253 -26.51 8.03 -16.14
CA THR A 253 -25.69 8.91 -15.31
C THR A 253 -25.64 10.29 -15.95
N LYS A 254 -25.19 11.32 -15.21
CA LYS A 254 -24.95 12.65 -15.79
C LYS A 254 -23.99 12.61 -16.99
N TYR A 255 -22.99 11.73 -16.98
CA TYR A 255 -22.03 11.63 -18.07
C TYR A 255 -22.59 10.84 -19.26
N SER A 256 -23.23 9.69 -19.01
CA SER A 256 -23.79 8.88 -20.09
C SER A 256 -24.96 9.57 -20.81
N SER A 257 -25.78 10.33 -20.07
CA SER A 257 -26.87 11.13 -20.67
C SER A 257 -26.36 12.30 -21.51
N VAL A 258 -25.36 13.04 -21.03
CA VAL A 258 -24.73 14.13 -21.80
C VAL A 258 -24.02 13.59 -23.05
N PHE A 259 -23.29 12.47 -22.92
CA PHE A 259 -22.65 11.80 -24.05
C PHE A 259 -23.68 11.37 -25.09
N ALA A 260 -24.77 10.71 -24.67
CA ALA A 260 -25.83 10.28 -25.56
C ALA A 260 -26.54 11.45 -26.25
N ALA A 261 -26.85 12.53 -25.53
CA ALA A 261 -27.50 13.71 -26.08
C ALA A 261 -26.62 14.44 -27.12
N LEU A 262 -25.30 14.51 -26.89
CA LEU A 262 -24.35 15.07 -27.86
C LEU A 262 -24.11 14.14 -29.05
N ALA A 263 -24.20 12.82 -28.87
CA ALA A 263 -24.02 11.88 -29.97
C ALA A 263 -25.20 11.93 -30.96
N ILE A 264 -26.43 11.97 -30.47
CA ILE A 264 -27.64 12.05 -31.32
C ILE A 264 -27.80 13.40 -32.04
N SER A 265 -27.19 14.48 -31.52
CA SER A 265 -27.30 15.81 -32.13
C SER A 265 -26.46 15.98 -33.40
N THR A 266 -25.57 15.03 -33.69
CA THR A 266 -24.73 15.02 -34.90
C THR A 266 -25.47 14.56 -36.16
N GLY A 267 -26.65 13.94 -35.99
CA GLY A 267 -27.53 13.48 -37.06
C GLY A 267 -28.91 14.15 -37.02
N VAL A 268 -29.95 13.42 -37.45
CA VAL A 268 -31.34 13.88 -37.27
C VAL A 268 -31.66 13.84 -35.79
N SER A 269 -31.75 15.02 -35.15
CA SER A 269 -32.02 15.11 -33.71
C SER A 269 -33.48 14.76 -33.41
N PRO A 270 -33.75 13.68 -32.65
CA PRO A 270 -35.12 13.36 -32.24
C PRO A 270 -35.64 14.40 -31.23
N SER A 271 -36.96 14.62 -31.22
CA SER A 271 -37.59 15.49 -30.23
C SER A 271 -37.57 14.84 -28.84
N MET A 272 -37.53 15.64 -27.76
CA MET A 272 -37.67 15.10 -26.39
C MET A 272 -38.94 14.26 -26.22
N ALA A 273 -40.04 14.67 -26.88
CA ALA A 273 -41.30 13.94 -26.84
C ALA A 273 -41.19 12.56 -27.50
N SER A 274 -40.50 12.44 -28.64
CA SER A 274 -40.32 11.15 -29.32
C SER A 274 -39.37 10.22 -28.57
N LEU A 275 -38.34 10.76 -27.91
CA LEU A 275 -37.49 9.98 -27.00
C LEU A 275 -38.31 9.42 -25.83
N CYS A 276 -39.08 10.28 -25.15
CA CYS A 276 -39.89 9.85 -24.00
C CYS A 276 -41.06 8.93 -24.37
N ALA A 277 -41.55 8.98 -25.61
CA ALA A 277 -42.62 8.11 -26.11
C ALA A 277 -42.19 6.64 -26.18
N LEU A 278 -40.90 6.34 -26.19
CA LEU A 278 -40.39 4.96 -26.13
C LEU A 278 -40.52 4.35 -24.73
N SER A 279 -40.80 5.14 -23.70
CA SER A 279 -41.05 4.66 -22.34
C SER A 279 -42.54 4.69 -21.98
N PRO A 280 -43.00 3.87 -21.02
CA PRO A 280 -44.39 3.89 -20.57
C PRO A 280 -44.83 5.29 -20.12
N SER A 281 -46.10 5.63 -20.38
CA SER A 281 -46.67 6.95 -20.07
C SER A 281 -46.55 7.33 -18.59
N THR A 282 -46.45 6.35 -17.68
CA THR A 282 -46.26 6.56 -16.24
C THR A 282 -44.96 7.29 -15.89
N VAL A 283 -43.93 7.22 -16.75
CA VAL A 283 -42.62 7.88 -16.54
C VAL A 283 -42.38 9.04 -17.51
N ALA A 284 -43.36 9.41 -18.33
CA ALA A 284 -43.19 10.42 -19.37
C ALA A 284 -42.82 11.82 -18.80
N SER A 285 -43.43 12.23 -17.69
CA SER A 285 -43.14 13.52 -17.04
C SER A 285 -41.72 13.58 -16.47
N GLN A 286 -41.29 12.51 -15.80
CA GLN A 286 -39.92 12.37 -15.30
C GLN A 286 -38.91 12.36 -16.44
N CYS A 287 -39.20 11.64 -17.52
CA CYS A 287 -38.36 11.62 -18.72
C CYS A 287 -38.19 13.02 -19.32
N GLN A 288 -39.28 13.77 -19.49
CA GLN A 288 -39.23 15.14 -20.03
C GLN A 288 -38.41 16.07 -19.15
N ALA A 289 -38.59 16.02 -17.82
CA ALA A 289 -37.82 16.83 -16.88
C ALA A 289 -36.32 16.50 -16.92
N SER A 290 -35.96 15.22 -16.92
CA SER A 290 -34.57 14.76 -17.00
C SER A 290 -33.91 15.15 -18.32
N LEU A 291 -34.58 14.90 -19.46
CA LEU A 291 -34.06 15.27 -20.77
C LEU A 291 -33.90 16.78 -20.91
N ALA A 292 -34.85 17.58 -20.39
CA ALA A 292 -34.73 19.03 -20.41
C ALA A 292 -33.47 19.51 -19.67
N ALA A 293 -33.16 18.93 -18.49
CA ALA A 293 -31.94 19.25 -17.75
C ALA A 293 -30.67 18.86 -18.54
N VAL A 294 -30.66 17.67 -19.16
CA VAL A 294 -29.54 17.19 -19.99
C VAL A 294 -29.33 18.11 -21.20
N PHE A 295 -30.37 18.37 -21.99
CA PHE A 295 -30.26 19.22 -23.18
C PHE A 295 -29.84 20.65 -22.82
N GLN A 296 -30.37 21.22 -21.73
CA GLN A 296 -29.91 22.53 -21.23
C GLN A 296 -28.41 22.53 -20.92
N ALA A 297 -27.89 21.49 -20.25
CA ALA A 297 -26.46 21.38 -19.98
C ALA A 297 -25.63 21.25 -21.27
N THR A 298 -26.10 20.48 -22.27
CA THR A 298 -25.37 20.32 -23.54
C THR A 298 -25.22 21.62 -24.34
N THR A 299 -26.13 22.59 -24.19
CA THR A 299 -25.99 23.90 -24.87
C THR A 299 -24.74 24.67 -24.42
N LEU A 300 -24.26 24.41 -23.20
CA LEU A 300 -23.06 25.03 -22.63
C LEU A 300 -21.77 24.27 -23.01
N LEU A 301 -21.87 23.13 -23.69
CA LEU A 301 -20.77 22.23 -24.01
C LEU A 301 -20.38 22.28 -25.49
N SER A 302 -20.36 23.48 -26.09
CA SER A 302 -20.01 23.67 -27.51
C SER A 302 -18.65 23.04 -27.92
N PRO A 303 -17.56 23.15 -27.11
CA PRO A 303 -16.31 22.48 -27.43
C PRO A 303 -16.44 20.95 -27.48
N VAL A 304 -17.21 20.37 -26.57
CA VAL A 304 -17.44 18.92 -26.51
C VAL A 304 -18.29 18.47 -27.69
N ALA A 305 -19.31 19.24 -28.06
CA ALA A 305 -20.15 18.96 -29.22
C ALA A 305 -19.34 18.88 -30.53
N SER A 306 -18.30 19.72 -30.68
CA SER A 306 -17.44 19.70 -31.87
C SER A 306 -16.65 18.38 -32.01
N VAL A 307 -16.18 17.82 -30.90
CA VAL A 307 -15.47 16.54 -30.87
C VAL A 307 -16.42 15.38 -31.14
N MET A 308 -17.66 15.48 -30.65
CA MET A 308 -18.69 14.46 -30.83
C MET A 308 -19.13 14.27 -32.28
N LEU A 309 -18.81 15.19 -33.21
CA LEU A 309 -19.03 15.01 -34.67
C LEU A 309 -18.35 13.74 -35.23
N SER A 310 -17.30 13.26 -34.58
CA SER A 310 -16.63 11.99 -34.93
C SER A 310 -17.43 10.74 -34.56
N SER A 311 -18.60 10.88 -33.93
CA SER A 311 -19.51 9.78 -33.56
C SER A 311 -19.95 8.92 -34.74
N SER A 312 -20.00 9.47 -35.95
CA SER A 312 -20.40 8.74 -37.17
C SER A 312 -19.50 7.54 -37.49
N LEU A 313 -18.19 7.62 -37.20
CA LEU A 313 -17.26 6.50 -37.36
C LEU A 313 -17.54 5.41 -36.32
N ALA A 314 -17.69 5.80 -35.05
CA ALA A 314 -18.04 4.88 -33.99
C ALA A 314 -19.41 4.21 -34.24
N ALA A 315 -20.40 4.95 -34.75
CA ALA A 315 -21.71 4.43 -35.10
C ALA A 315 -21.63 3.38 -36.21
N ARG A 316 -20.79 3.60 -37.24
CA ARG A 316 -20.57 2.63 -38.32
C ARG A 316 -19.94 1.33 -37.80
N ASP A 317 -18.92 1.42 -36.97
CA ASP A 317 -18.24 0.24 -36.43
C ASP A 317 -19.16 -0.56 -35.49
N VAL A 318 -19.93 0.14 -34.64
CA VAL A 318 -20.97 -0.48 -33.80
C VAL A 318 -22.07 -1.14 -34.64
N HIS A 319 -22.50 -0.49 -35.73
CA HIS A 319 -23.47 -1.08 -36.65
C HIS A 319 -22.91 -2.32 -37.38
N THR A 320 -21.62 -2.33 -37.70
CA THR A 320 -20.96 -3.48 -38.34
C THR A 320 -20.92 -4.69 -37.40
N LEU A 321 -20.74 -4.46 -36.10
CA LEU A 321 -20.83 -5.50 -35.07
C LEU A 321 -22.26 -5.94 -34.76
N ASN A 322 -23.28 -5.27 -35.32
CA ASN A 322 -24.71 -5.57 -35.12
C ASN A 322 -25.10 -5.69 -33.63
N ILE A 323 -24.52 -4.84 -32.78
CA ILE A 323 -24.78 -4.87 -31.32
C ILE A 323 -26.21 -4.42 -31.06
N GLY A 324 -26.96 -5.23 -30.31
CA GLY A 324 -28.37 -4.97 -30.05
C GLY A 324 -28.90 -5.53 -28.73
N VAL A 325 -30.22 -5.54 -28.65
CA VAL A 325 -31.01 -6.22 -27.62
C VAL A 325 -31.99 -7.18 -28.30
N MET A 326 -32.38 -8.26 -27.62
CA MET A 326 -33.31 -9.24 -28.15
C MET A 326 -34.55 -9.42 -27.27
N GLN A 327 -35.63 -9.99 -27.83
CA GLN A 327 -36.78 -10.52 -27.10
C GLN A 327 -37.33 -11.79 -27.74
N PHE A 328 -37.69 -12.78 -26.92
CA PHE A 328 -38.63 -13.81 -27.35
C PHE A 328 -40.05 -13.27 -27.31
N THR A 329 -40.80 -13.45 -28.39
CA THR A 329 -42.17 -12.93 -28.49
C THR A 329 -43.14 -13.95 -29.07
N SER A 330 -44.42 -13.72 -28.82
CA SER A 330 -45.50 -14.35 -29.56
C SER A 330 -46.67 -13.40 -29.83
N ASN A 331 -47.59 -13.84 -30.68
CA ASN A 331 -48.94 -13.26 -30.73
C ASN A 331 -49.71 -13.46 -29.41
N ALA A 332 -50.85 -12.78 -29.27
CA ALA A 332 -51.71 -12.87 -28.08
C ALA A 332 -52.18 -14.29 -27.74
N GLN A 333 -52.25 -15.18 -28.74
CA GLN A 333 -52.67 -16.58 -28.56
C GLN A 333 -51.51 -17.52 -28.19
N ALA A 334 -50.27 -17.01 -28.06
CA ALA A 334 -49.08 -17.81 -27.75
C ALA A 334 -48.78 -18.94 -28.75
N THR A 335 -49.08 -18.74 -30.03
CA THR A 335 -48.90 -19.73 -31.10
C THR A 335 -47.80 -19.39 -32.09
N ASN A 336 -47.64 -18.11 -32.46
CA ASN A 336 -46.64 -17.67 -33.44
C ASN A 336 -45.43 -17.09 -32.71
N TRP A 337 -44.40 -17.91 -32.49
CA TRP A 337 -43.21 -17.52 -31.71
C TRP A 337 -42.10 -16.99 -32.61
N SER A 338 -41.43 -15.94 -32.17
CA SER A 338 -40.29 -15.35 -32.88
C SER A 338 -39.23 -14.80 -31.93
N LEU A 339 -38.00 -14.69 -32.43
CA LEU A 339 -36.92 -13.95 -31.77
C LEU A 339 -36.77 -12.60 -32.47
N LEU A 340 -37.03 -11.52 -31.73
CA LEU A 340 -36.79 -10.16 -32.20
C LEU A 340 -35.39 -9.72 -31.80
N HIS A 341 -34.70 -9.02 -32.70
CA HIS A 341 -33.42 -8.38 -32.45
C HIS A 341 -33.47 -6.93 -32.91
N GLU A 342 -33.08 -6.00 -32.04
CA GLU A 342 -33.02 -4.57 -32.34
C GLU A 342 -31.57 -4.07 -32.18
N PRO A 343 -30.91 -3.61 -33.26
CA PRO A 343 -29.62 -2.95 -33.18
C PRO A 343 -29.70 -1.64 -32.38
N LEU A 344 -28.73 -1.37 -31.51
CA LEU A 344 -28.76 -0.22 -30.58
C LEU A 344 -28.88 1.14 -31.28
N LEU A 345 -28.29 1.27 -32.47
CA LEU A 345 -28.26 2.50 -33.27
C LEU A 345 -29.04 2.39 -34.58
N GLY A 346 -29.93 1.39 -34.71
CA GLY A 346 -30.73 1.17 -35.92
C GLY A 346 -31.82 2.22 -36.12
N ASP A 347 -32.53 2.58 -35.05
CA ASP A 347 -33.56 3.63 -35.04
C ASP A 347 -33.07 4.93 -34.38
N VAL A 348 -33.46 6.07 -34.95
CA VAL A 348 -33.04 7.41 -34.48
C VAL A 348 -33.51 7.73 -33.07
N ASN A 349 -34.70 7.27 -32.66
CA ASN A 349 -35.24 7.50 -31.32
C ASN A 349 -34.61 6.53 -30.31
N MET A 350 -34.27 5.31 -30.73
CA MET A 350 -33.54 4.35 -29.89
C MET A 350 -32.08 4.76 -29.66
N GLY A 351 -31.50 5.53 -30.59
CA GLY A 351 -30.10 5.98 -30.52
C GLY A 351 -29.70 6.66 -29.21
N PHE A 352 -30.58 7.42 -28.55
CA PHE A 352 -30.28 8.02 -27.24
C PHE A 352 -30.00 6.96 -26.16
N TYR A 353 -30.81 5.90 -26.13
CA TYR A 353 -30.64 4.77 -25.22
C TYR A 353 -29.40 3.95 -25.59
N GLY A 354 -29.22 3.69 -26.89
CA GLY A 354 -28.06 2.99 -27.44
C GLY A 354 -26.74 3.67 -27.08
N TRP A 355 -26.62 4.99 -27.29
CA TRP A 355 -25.40 5.73 -26.94
C TRP A 355 -25.10 5.74 -25.44
N SER A 356 -26.10 5.73 -24.57
CA SER A 356 -25.86 5.58 -23.12
C SER A 356 -25.36 4.18 -22.79
N MET A 357 -25.91 3.13 -23.42
CA MET A 357 -25.41 1.77 -23.25
C MET A 357 -23.98 1.61 -23.77
N LEU A 358 -23.65 2.24 -24.91
CA LEU A 358 -22.29 2.26 -25.46
C LEU A 358 -21.31 3.02 -24.57
N TYR A 359 -21.73 4.14 -23.97
CA TYR A 359 -20.94 4.82 -22.95
C TYR A 359 -20.62 3.88 -21.79
N ASP A 360 -21.64 3.20 -21.25
CA ASP A 360 -21.50 2.25 -20.14
C ASP A 360 -20.57 1.06 -20.49
N TRP A 361 -20.54 0.63 -21.76
CA TRP A 361 -19.63 -0.40 -22.26
C TRP A 361 -18.17 0.07 -22.25
N VAL A 362 -17.90 1.28 -22.72
CA VAL A 362 -16.53 1.86 -22.64
C VAL A 362 -16.11 2.11 -21.20
N ASP A 363 -17.05 2.53 -20.34
CA ASP A 363 -16.84 2.73 -18.91
C ASP A 363 -16.61 1.42 -18.13
N GLY A 364 -16.83 0.27 -18.77
CA GLY A 364 -16.64 -1.06 -18.17
C GLY A 364 -17.74 -1.48 -17.21
N THR A 365 -18.93 -0.87 -17.30
CA THR A 365 -20.12 -1.26 -16.52
C THR A 365 -21.11 -2.11 -17.31
N ARG A 366 -20.86 -2.31 -18.61
CA ARG A 366 -21.55 -3.28 -19.48
C ARG A 366 -20.53 -4.06 -20.28
N GLU A 367 -20.95 -5.19 -20.80
CA GLU A 367 -20.21 -6.02 -21.74
C GLU A 367 -21.06 -6.34 -22.96
N VAL A 368 -20.41 -6.75 -24.05
CA VAL A 368 -21.07 -7.23 -25.27
C VAL A 368 -20.71 -8.68 -25.44
N LEU A 369 -21.72 -9.52 -25.61
CA LEU A 369 -21.53 -10.95 -25.89
C LEU A 369 -22.03 -11.28 -27.30
N SER A 370 -21.21 -12.00 -28.06
CA SER A 370 -21.59 -12.61 -29.33
C SER A 370 -21.95 -14.07 -29.09
N PHE A 371 -23.13 -14.49 -29.55
CA PHE A 371 -23.59 -15.88 -29.61
C PHE A 371 -23.50 -16.35 -31.05
N GLN A 372 -22.55 -17.23 -31.33
CA GLN A 372 -22.26 -17.75 -32.67
C GLN A 372 -22.74 -19.19 -32.75
N GLY A 373 -23.66 -19.47 -33.68
CA GLY A 373 -24.24 -20.79 -33.85
C GLY A 373 -24.29 -21.23 -35.31
N ASP A 374 -24.59 -22.51 -35.53
CA ASP A 374 -24.49 -23.14 -36.84
C ASP A 374 -25.57 -22.72 -37.86
N SER A 375 -26.61 -21.98 -37.46
CA SER A 375 -27.69 -21.52 -38.35
C SER A 375 -27.34 -20.21 -39.10
N GLY A 376 -26.16 -19.63 -38.87
CA GLY A 376 -25.59 -18.53 -39.67
C GLY A 376 -26.04 -17.12 -39.28
N THR A 377 -26.81 -16.94 -38.21
CA THR A 377 -27.11 -15.62 -37.63
C THR A 377 -26.44 -15.48 -36.26
N ASP A 378 -25.37 -14.71 -36.21
CA ASP A 378 -24.73 -14.35 -34.94
C ASP A 378 -25.59 -13.33 -34.20
N LEU A 379 -25.85 -13.61 -32.92
CA LEU A 379 -26.63 -12.73 -32.06
C LEU A 379 -25.67 -11.97 -31.13
N VAL A 380 -25.54 -10.65 -31.32
CA VAL A 380 -24.59 -9.82 -30.56
C VAL A 380 -25.37 -8.90 -29.60
N LEU A 381 -25.25 -9.17 -28.30
CA LEU A 381 -26.12 -8.57 -27.29
C LEU A 381 -25.35 -7.73 -26.29
N MET A 382 -25.91 -6.57 -25.97
CA MET A 382 -25.49 -5.77 -24.82
C MET A 382 -25.97 -6.42 -23.52
N SER A 383 -25.09 -6.57 -22.53
CA SER A 383 -25.46 -7.01 -21.18
C SER A 383 -26.15 -5.91 -20.36
N VAL A 384 -26.70 -6.28 -19.21
CA VAL A 384 -27.19 -5.34 -18.18
C VAL A 384 -26.04 -4.51 -17.63
N ARG A 385 -26.34 -3.31 -17.14
CA ARG A 385 -25.38 -2.49 -16.42
C ARG A 385 -25.09 -3.10 -15.05
N ASP A 386 -23.86 -3.52 -14.82
CA ASP A 386 -23.41 -4.06 -13.55
C ASP A 386 -23.14 -2.94 -12.52
N SER A 387 -23.38 -3.27 -11.25
CA SER A 387 -23.05 -2.40 -10.14
C SER A 387 -21.57 -2.61 -9.74
N PRO A 388 -20.76 -1.54 -9.64
CA PRO A 388 -19.38 -1.66 -9.18
C PRO A 388 -19.30 -2.32 -7.80
N GLN A 389 -18.42 -3.32 -7.66
CA GLN A 389 -18.15 -3.93 -6.37
C GLN A 389 -17.15 -3.09 -5.59
N ALA A 390 -17.51 -2.71 -4.37
CA ALA A 390 -16.62 -2.03 -3.46
C ALA A 390 -15.70 -3.05 -2.77
N PHE A 391 -14.39 -2.82 -2.83
CA PHE A 391 -13.38 -3.61 -2.13
C PHE A 391 -12.71 -2.76 -1.05
N PRO A 392 -12.55 -3.26 0.19
CA PRO A 392 -11.80 -2.54 1.21
C PRO A 392 -10.32 -2.46 0.81
N SER A 393 -9.77 -1.25 0.72
CA SER A 393 -8.34 -1.06 0.46
C SER A 393 -7.50 -1.91 1.41
N SER A 394 -6.68 -2.81 0.87
CA SER A 394 -5.80 -3.66 1.68
C SER A 394 -4.85 -2.80 2.51
N THR A 395 -4.88 -2.93 3.84
CA THR A 395 -3.85 -2.34 4.71
C THR A 395 -2.99 -3.43 5.32
N PRO A 396 -1.73 -3.49 4.89
CA PRO A 396 -0.63 -3.57 5.83
C PRO A 396 0.09 -2.22 5.72
N THR A 397 -0.32 -1.25 6.54
CA THR A 397 0.50 -0.06 6.69
C THR A 397 1.86 -0.50 7.22
N VAL A 398 2.92 -0.35 6.41
CA VAL A 398 4.33 -0.49 6.80
C VAL A 398 4.65 0.65 7.76
N LYS A 399 4.09 0.55 8.97
CA LYS A 399 4.25 1.53 10.03
C LYS A 399 5.29 1.06 11.03
N THR A 400 5.59 -0.23 11.16
CA THR A 400 6.46 -0.70 12.25
C THR A 400 7.86 -0.07 12.18
N ALA A 401 8.58 -0.21 11.06
CA ALA A 401 9.91 0.38 10.91
C ALA A 401 9.89 1.92 10.92
N THR A 402 8.98 2.55 10.19
CA THR A 402 8.86 4.02 10.14
C THR A 402 8.42 4.63 11.47
N LYS A 403 7.60 3.93 12.25
CA LYS A 403 7.19 4.32 13.61
C LYS A 403 8.36 4.22 14.57
N TYR A 404 9.15 3.15 14.53
CA TYR A 404 10.37 3.07 15.32
C TYR A 404 11.36 4.19 14.96
N LEU A 405 11.54 4.50 13.67
CA LEU A 405 12.36 5.63 13.24
C LEU A 405 11.82 6.97 13.75
N TYR A 406 10.49 7.17 13.73
CA TYR A 406 9.86 8.37 14.29
C TYR A 406 10.05 8.46 15.81
N ASP A 407 9.77 7.39 16.55
CA ASP A 407 9.91 7.34 18.01
C ASP A 407 11.37 7.60 18.43
N LEU A 408 12.33 7.10 17.65
CA LEU A 408 13.75 7.37 17.84
C LEU A 408 14.10 8.84 17.61
N VAL A 409 13.57 9.45 16.53
CA VAL A 409 13.78 10.88 16.24
C VAL A 409 13.17 11.75 17.35
N VAL A 410 11.99 11.38 17.86
CA VAL A 410 11.34 12.05 19.01
C VAL A 410 12.18 11.90 20.28
N TYR A 411 12.68 10.70 20.56
CA TYR A 411 13.57 10.44 21.69
C TYR A 411 14.82 11.33 21.65
N ILE A 412 15.49 11.40 20.50
CA ILE A 412 16.69 12.24 20.30
C ILE A 412 16.35 13.72 20.53
N SER A 413 15.24 14.21 19.96
CA SER A 413 14.80 15.60 20.15
C SER A 413 14.44 15.91 21.60
N GLY A 414 13.73 15.01 22.28
CA GLY A 414 13.38 15.16 23.70
C GLY A 414 14.61 15.20 24.59
N PHE A 415 15.62 14.39 24.29
CA PHE A 415 16.87 14.38 25.04
C PHE A 415 17.70 15.65 24.84
N LEU A 416 17.78 16.17 23.61
CA LEU A 416 18.42 17.47 23.33
C LEU A 416 17.73 18.61 24.10
N VAL A 417 16.39 18.61 24.14
CA VAL A 417 15.62 19.60 24.91
C VAL A 417 15.89 19.45 26.40
N LEU A 418 15.91 18.23 26.94
CA LEU A 418 16.21 17.96 28.34
C LEU A 418 17.58 18.52 28.74
N VAL A 419 18.63 18.18 27.98
CA VAL A 419 20.00 18.69 28.25
C VAL A 419 20.06 20.22 28.06
N GLY A 420 19.33 20.77 27.09
CA GLY A 420 19.22 22.21 26.88
C GLY A 420 18.59 22.94 28.08
N VAL A 421 17.48 22.41 28.62
CA VAL A 421 16.82 22.95 29.82
C VAL A 421 17.74 22.84 31.04
N LEU A 422 18.39 21.70 31.24
CA LEU A 422 19.34 21.53 32.34
C LEU A 422 20.53 22.51 32.21
N SER A 423 21.01 22.76 30.99
CA SER A 423 22.07 23.73 30.70
C SER A 423 21.63 25.17 31.00
N PHE A 424 20.39 25.51 30.65
CA PHE A 424 19.79 26.81 30.97
C PHE A 424 19.63 27.01 32.48
N VAL A 425 19.14 25.99 33.20
CA VAL A 425 19.06 26.02 34.67
C VAL A 425 20.44 26.18 35.28
N ALA A 426 21.44 25.44 34.80
CA ALA A 426 22.83 25.59 35.25
C ALA A 426 23.35 27.01 35.04
N ALA A 427 23.11 27.61 33.86
CA ALA A 427 23.46 29.00 33.57
C ALA A 427 22.74 30.01 34.50
N ALA A 428 21.46 29.80 34.79
CA ALA A 428 20.69 30.65 35.69
C ALA A 428 21.20 30.58 37.14
N THR A 429 21.63 29.40 37.62
CA THR A 429 22.18 29.24 38.98
C THR A 429 23.51 29.99 39.18
N VAL A 430 24.24 30.29 38.11
CA VAL A 430 25.45 31.11 38.13
C VAL A 430 25.22 32.54 37.63
N LYS A 431 23.96 33.02 37.64
CA LYS A 431 23.57 34.37 37.20
C LYS A 431 24.08 34.72 35.79
N PHE A 432 24.04 33.77 34.86
CA PHE A 432 24.51 33.93 33.47
C PHE A 432 26.00 34.32 33.31
N HIS A 433 26.84 34.08 34.33
CA HIS A 433 28.30 34.16 34.18
C HIS A 433 28.81 32.88 33.51
N VAL A 434 28.55 32.73 32.22
CA VAL A 434 28.91 31.56 31.40
C VAL A 434 29.83 31.96 30.24
N HIS A 435 30.68 31.04 29.80
CA HIS A 435 31.53 31.25 28.63
C HIS A 435 30.69 31.09 27.34
N GLY A 436 30.05 32.19 26.92
CA GLY A 436 29.10 32.22 25.79
C GLY A 436 29.59 31.59 24.47
N PRO A 437 30.86 31.66 24.06
CA PRO A 437 31.32 30.99 22.83
C PRO A 437 31.13 29.46 22.82
N ASN A 438 31.18 28.80 23.98
CA ASN A 438 31.02 27.34 24.08
C ASN A 438 29.61 26.87 23.68
N LEU A 439 28.61 27.74 23.78
CA LEU A 439 27.21 27.45 23.40
C LEU A 439 27.02 27.17 21.90
N ILE A 440 27.86 27.76 21.05
CA ILE A 440 27.78 27.58 19.59
C ILE A 440 27.93 26.11 19.21
N TRP A 441 28.64 25.34 20.05
CA TRP A 441 28.93 23.93 19.83
C TRP A 441 27.90 22.98 20.43
N PHE A 442 26.78 23.48 20.97
CA PHE A 442 25.77 22.68 21.70
C PHE A 442 25.34 21.44 20.93
N ASN A 443 24.78 21.59 19.72
CA ASN A 443 24.28 20.45 18.94
C ASN A 443 25.37 19.41 18.67
N ARG A 444 26.60 19.88 18.40
CA ARG A 444 27.73 19.04 18.04
C ARG A 444 28.30 18.26 19.23
N VAL A 445 28.46 18.93 20.37
CA VAL A 445 29.03 18.36 21.60
C VAL A 445 27.99 17.49 22.32
N VAL A 446 26.79 18.01 22.54
CA VAL A 446 25.72 17.29 23.25
C VAL A 446 25.25 16.08 22.44
N GLY A 447 25.07 16.24 21.12
CA GLY A 447 24.67 15.13 20.27
C GLY A 447 25.63 13.94 20.33
N SER A 448 26.94 14.18 20.27
CA SER A 448 27.94 13.10 20.32
C SER A 448 28.03 12.45 21.70
N LEU A 449 28.03 13.26 22.77
CA LEU A 449 28.33 12.78 24.12
C LEU A 449 27.13 12.22 24.89
N TRP A 450 25.94 12.76 24.67
CA TRP A 450 24.74 12.37 25.41
C TRP A 450 23.84 11.37 24.67
N ILE A 451 23.81 11.43 23.34
CA ILE A 451 22.93 10.59 22.51
C ILE A 451 23.71 9.47 21.84
N GLY A 452 24.85 9.81 21.23
CA GLY A 452 25.73 8.86 20.56
C GLY A 452 25.60 8.84 19.04
N ARG A 453 26.70 8.48 18.37
CA ARG A 453 26.87 8.56 16.91
C ARG A 453 25.84 7.76 16.09
N PRO A 454 25.47 6.51 16.45
CA PRO A 454 24.52 5.73 15.65
C PRO A 454 23.12 6.36 15.57
N LEU A 455 22.62 6.91 16.67
CA LEU A 455 21.31 7.56 16.74
C LEU A 455 21.28 8.87 15.95
N LEU A 456 22.36 9.65 16.01
CA LEU A 456 22.53 10.83 15.16
C LEU A 456 22.62 10.47 13.67
N CYS A 457 23.24 9.33 13.34
CA CYS A 457 23.35 8.86 11.96
C CYS A 457 21.97 8.54 11.40
N ILE A 458 21.16 7.81 12.17
CA ILE A 458 19.78 7.50 11.79
C ILE A 458 18.97 8.79 11.60
N ARG A 459 19.11 9.78 12.49
CA ARG A 459 18.46 11.09 12.37
C ARG A 459 18.87 11.85 11.11
N GLY A 460 20.15 11.82 10.75
CA GLY A 460 20.63 12.41 9.51
C GLY A 460 20.11 11.69 8.26
N ILE A 461 20.12 10.35 8.27
CA ILE A 461 19.61 9.52 7.17
C ILE A 461 18.11 9.78 6.95
N THR A 462 17.30 9.85 8.00
CA THR A 462 15.86 10.13 7.85
C THR A 462 15.61 11.51 7.22
N ALA A 463 16.43 12.52 7.55
CA ALA A 463 16.36 13.83 6.90
C ALA A 463 16.76 13.78 5.41
N VAL A 464 17.81 13.04 5.05
CA VAL A 464 18.20 12.82 3.64
C VAL A 464 17.08 12.14 2.86
N LEU A 465 16.43 11.13 3.46
CA LEU A 465 15.28 10.45 2.84
C LEU A 465 14.11 11.42 2.66
N LEU A 466 13.80 12.25 3.66
CA LEU A 466 12.74 13.25 3.57
C LEU A 466 12.97 14.27 2.44
N LEU A 467 14.21 14.71 2.21
CA LEU A 467 14.60 15.60 1.09
C LEU A 467 14.67 14.88 -0.26
N SER A 468 14.65 13.55 -0.25
CA SER A 468 14.69 12.72 -1.46
C SER A 468 13.32 12.15 -1.85
N THR A 469 12.26 12.55 -1.14
CA THR A 469 10.87 12.09 -1.35
C THR A 469 9.94 13.25 -1.66
N SER A 470 9.04 13.05 -2.61
CA SER A 470 8.00 14.03 -2.98
C SER A 470 6.87 14.11 -1.95
N GLN A 471 6.26 15.29 -1.80
CA GLN A 471 5.10 15.54 -0.93
C GLN A 471 3.81 15.55 -1.75
N LEU A 472 3.35 14.36 -2.12
CA LEU A 472 2.10 14.20 -2.85
C LEU A 472 0.93 14.08 -1.87
N GLN A 473 -0.08 14.94 -2.01
CA GLN A 473 -1.28 14.89 -1.19
C GLN A 473 -2.54 14.98 -2.07
N PRO A 474 -3.61 14.24 -1.74
CA PRO A 474 -4.91 14.45 -2.36
C PRO A 474 -5.51 15.77 -1.85
N VAL A 475 -5.84 16.67 -2.77
CA VAL A 475 -6.46 17.97 -2.47
C VAL A 475 -7.87 17.99 -3.07
N LEU A 476 -8.83 18.44 -2.27
CA LEU A 476 -10.20 18.67 -2.69
C LEU A 476 -10.31 20.06 -3.34
N THR A 477 -10.80 20.13 -4.58
CA THR A 477 -10.98 21.40 -5.29
C THR A 477 -12.34 22.04 -5.01
N SER A 478 -12.52 22.66 -3.85
CA SER A 478 -13.71 23.48 -3.56
C SER A 478 -13.88 24.60 -4.59
N PRO A 479 -15.09 24.86 -5.14
CA PRO A 479 -16.42 24.39 -4.70
C PRO A 479 -16.88 23.03 -5.26
N SER A 480 -16.10 22.36 -6.10
CA SER A 480 -16.47 21.10 -6.75
C SER A 480 -15.94 19.83 -6.02
N PRO A 481 -16.68 18.71 -5.98
CA PRO A 481 -16.27 17.51 -5.25
C PRO A 481 -15.26 16.64 -6.03
N THR A 482 -14.22 17.24 -6.63
CA THR A 482 -13.10 16.48 -7.21
C THR A 482 -11.89 16.48 -6.31
N THR A 483 -11.25 15.32 -6.24
CA THR A 483 -9.97 15.13 -5.58
C THR A 483 -8.92 14.94 -6.66
N ARG A 484 -7.82 15.68 -6.59
CA ARG A 484 -6.64 15.45 -7.42
C ARG A 484 -5.40 15.39 -6.57
N PHE A 485 -4.37 14.70 -7.03
CA PHE A 485 -3.07 14.79 -6.40
C PHE A 485 -2.43 16.13 -6.75
N GLN A 486 -1.92 16.82 -5.73
CA GLN A 486 -1.14 18.03 -5.88
C GLN A 486 0.16 17.88 -5.09
N ILE A 487 1.26 18.37 -5.66
CA ILE A 487 2.51 18.51 -4.93
C ILE A 487 2.34 19.69 -3.98
N HIS A 488 2.44 19.44 -2.69
CA HIS A 488 2.38 20.49 -1.68
C HIS A 488 3.81 20.76 -1.18
N PRO A 489 4.51 21.77 -1.72
CA PRO A 489 5.90 22.00 -1.36
C PRO A 489 6.03 22.38 0.12
N ARG A 490 7.10 21.91 0.76
CA ARG A 490 7.43 22.29 2.15
C ARG A 490 7.61 23.81 2.22
N HIS A 491 7.07 24.42 3.26
CA HIS A 491 7.38 25.82 3.57
C HIS A 491 8.89 25.99 3.74
N TRP A 492 9.45 27.10 3.26
CA TRP A 492 10.90 27.33 3.22
C TRP A 492 11.58 27.17 4.59
N ILE A 493 10.91 27.53 5.70
CA ILE A 493 11.41 27.30 7.07
C ILE A 493 11.54 25.80 7.36
N ALA A 494 10.53 25.00 7.00
CA ALA A 494 10.58 23.56 7.20
C ALA A 494 11.68 22.93 6.34
N THR A 495 11.89 23.42 5.12
CA THR A 495 13.00 23.01 4.25
C THR A 495 14.36 23.29 4.89
N MET A 496 14.57 24.50 5.43
CA MET A 496 15.80 24.84 6.14
C MET A 496 16.04 23.97 7.38
N ILE A 497 14.99 23.64 8.14
CA ILE A 497 15.08 22.74 9.29
C ILE A 497 15.53 21.35 8.84
N VAL A 498 14.86 20.76 7.85
CA VAL A 498 15.18 19.40 7.38
C VAL A 498 16.55 19.35 6.71
N ALA A 499 16.96 20.39 5.98
CA ALA A 499 18.31 20.53 5.47
C ALA A 499 19.34 20.59 6.60
N GLY A 500 19.02 21.26 7.72
CA GLY A 500 19.85 21.28 8.92
C GLY A 500 19.98 19.90 9.56
N GLU A 501 18.87 19.16 9.66
CA GLU A 501 18.87 17.78 10.15
C GLU A 501 19.71 16.84 9.26
N ALA A 502 19.76 17.06 7.96
CA ALA A 502 20.63 16.26 7.08
C ALA A 502 22.12 16.42 7.42
N THR A 503 22.54 17.55 8.00
CA THR A 503 23.95 17.83 8.35
C THR A 503 24.46 17.07 9.58
N TRP A 504 23.61 16.35 10.32
CA TRP A 504 24.08 15.45 11.40
C TRP A 504 25.09 14.40 10.89
N ILE A 505 24.97 13.99 9.63
CA ILE A 505 25.94 13.11 8.96
C ILE A 505 27.34 13.74 8.92
N LEU A 506 27.42 15.06 8.64
CA LEU A 506 28.68 15.79 8.66
C LEU A 506 29.28 15.86 10.06
N TYR A 507 28.48 16.07 11.11
CA TYR A 507 29.01 16.08 12.47
C TYR A 507 29.66 14.76 12.83
N ILE A 508 29.05 13.63 12.43
CA ILE A 508 29.61 12.30 12.67
C ILE A 508 30.91 12.11 11.88
N ALA A 509 30.90 12.43 10.58
CA ALA A 509 32.08 12.31 9.74
C ALA A 509 33.25 13.16 10.27
N GLN A 510 32.95 14.38 10.70
CA GLN A 510 33.95 15.26 11.31
C GLN A 510 34.45 14.72 12.65
N ASP A 511 33.59 14.11 13.48
CA ASP A 511 33.94 13.51 14.78
C ASP A 511 34.76 12.21 14.64
N PHE A 512 34.83 11.60 13.45
CA PHE A 512 35.84 10.59 13.10
C PHE A 512 37.13 11.24 12.59
N LEU A 513 37.01 12.27 11.75
CA LEU A 513 38.15 13.01 11.20
C LEU A 513 38.93 13.82 12.24
N THR A 514 38.33 14.16 13.39
CA THR A 514 39.02 14.80 14.52
C THR A 514 40.25 14.01 14.98
N LEU A 515 40.25 12.67 14.84
CA LEU A 515 41.39 11.82 15.17
C LEU A 515 42.62 12.09 14.30
N VAL A 516 42.42 12.60 13.07
CA VAL A 516 43.48 12.85 12.09
C VAL A 516 43.74 14.35 11.93
N ALA A 517 42.69 15.17 11.98
CA ALA A 517 42.76 16.60 11.71
C ALA A 517 42.94 17.47 12.98
N HIS A 518 42.75 16.88 14.18
CA HIS A 518 42.91 17.55 15.47
C HIS A 518 42.25 18.95 15.51
N LYS A 519 43.00 20.00 15.90
CA LYS A 519 42.51 21.38 16.00
C LYS A 519 42.01 21.98 14.68
N LEU A 520 42.38 21.41 13.53
CA LEU A 520 41.88 21.89 12.23
C LEU A 520 40.35 21.67 12.12
N THR A 521 39.79 20.69 12.81
CA THR A 521 38.34 20.40 12.79
C THR A 521 37.49 21.52 13.34
N ALA A 522 37.99 22.32 14.29
CA ALA A 522 37.29 23.52 14.76
C ALA A 522 37.16 24.60 13.67
N LEU A 523 38.06 24.60 12.67
CA LEU A 523 38.06 25.59 11.59
C LEU A 523 37.26 25.15 10.36
N TYR A 524 37.51 23.94 9.83
CA TYR A 524 36.80 23.48 8.63
C TYR A 524 35.40 22.92 8.93
N GLY A 525 35.18 22.44 10.16
CA GLY A 525 33.93 21.79 10.58
C GLY A 525 32.70 22.69 10.41
N PRO A 526 32.64 23.88 11.03
CA PRO A 526 31.52 24.80 10.87
C PRO A 526 31.28 25.23 9.42
N MET A 527 32.37 25.57 8.71
CA MET A 527 32.28 26.07 7.33
C MET A 527 31.69 25.00 6.39
N SER A 528 32.14 23.75 6.52
CA SER A 528 31.59 22.66 5.72
C SER A 528 30.11 22.36 6.04
N CYS A 529 29.68 22.51 7.29
CA CYS A 529 28.27 22.33 7.67
C CYS A 529 27.38 23.47 7.17
N VAL A 530 27.78 24.73 7.33
CA VAL A 530 27.00 25.90 6.89
C VAL A 530 26.85 25.89 5.37
N ILE A 531 27.91 25.61 4.63
CA ILE A 531 27.86 25.58 3.17
C ILE A 531 27.04 24.39 2.66
N ALA A 532 27.21 23.20 3.25
CA ALA A 532 26.36 22.06 2.91
C ALA A 532 24.89 22.36 3.20
N TRP A 533 24.59 22.97 4.35
CA TRP A 533 23.24 23.37 4.72
C TRP A 533 22.61 24.34 3.70
N ILE A 534 23.34 25.40 3.30
CA ILE A 534 22.88 26.36 2.30
C ILE A 534 22.63 25.66 0.95
N VAL A 535 23.58 24.85 0.50
CA VAL A 535 23.46 24.14 -0.80
C VAL A 535 22.28 23.17 -0.78
N LEU A 536 22.08 22.42 0.31
CA LEU A 536 20.94 21.51 0.45
C LEU A 536 19.60 22.26 0.49
N ALA A 537 19.52 23.40 1.18
CA ALA A 537 18.32 24.21 1.23
C ALA A 537 17.99 24.82 -0.16
N VAL A 538 18.98 25.34 -0.88
CA VAL A 538 18.81 25.87 -2.24
C VAL A 538 18.40 24.75 -3.21
N LEU A 539 19.03 23.59 -3.10
CA LEU A 539 18.72 22.42 -3.94
C LEU A 539 17.26 21.98 -3.78
N GLU A 540 16.72 22.00 -2.56
CA GLU A 540 15.32 21.64 -2.30
C GLU A 540 14.33 22.70 -2.77
N LEU A 541 14.67 23.99 -2.64
CA LEU A 541 13.82 25.09 -3.11
C LEU A 541 13.81 25.24 -4.64
N ALA A 542 14.96 25.04 -5.30
CA ALA A 542 15.10 25.22 -6.74
C ALA A 542 14.67 23.99 -7.56
N ALA A 543 14.88 22.78 -7.03
CA ALA A 543 14.62 21.54 -7.73
C ALA A 543 14.04 20.47 -6.79
N PRO A 544 12.76 20.60 -6.38
CA PRO A 544 12.09 19.61 -5.53
C PRO A 544 11.87 18.29 -6.28
N VAL A 545 11.81 17.18 -5.54
CA VAL A 545 11.56 15.84 -6.13
C VAL A 545 10.11 15.73 -6.59
N THR A 546 9.90 15.38 -7.85
CA THR A 546 8.58 15.10 -8.44
C THR A 546 8.33 13.60 -8.55
N PRO A 547 7.14 13.09 -8.19
CA PRO A 547 6.82 11.68 -8.34
C PRO A 547 6.61 11.29 -9.80
N THR A 548 6.98 10.08 -10.18
CA THR A 548 6.75 9.52 -11.52
C THR A 548 5.96 8.22 -11.43
N ALA A 549 4.88 8.10 -12.18
CA ALA A 549 4.10 6.87 -12.29
C ALA A 549 4.21 6.31 -13.71
N THR A 550 4.39 5.00 -13.83
CA THR A 550 4.40 4.29 -15.11
C THR A 550 3.35 3.20 -15.09
N LEU A 551 2.44 3.24 -16.06
CA LEU A 551 1.43 2.21 -16.27
C LEU A 551 1.99 1.16 -17.22
N HIS A 552 2.22 -0.05 -16.73
CA HIS A 552 2.65 -1.18 -17.52
C HIS A 552 2.02 -2.43 -16.94
N ARG A 553 0.92 -2.88 -17.55
CA ARG A 553 0.15 -4.02 -17.05
C ARG A 553 0.74 -5.32 -17.59
N THR A 554 1.21 -6.17 -16.69
CA THR A 554 1.60 -7.56 -16.96
C THR A 554 0.70 -8.47 -16.16
N CYS A 555 0.02 -9.41 -16.81
CA CYS A 555 -0.88 -10.35 -16.15
C CYS A 555 -0.47 -11.80 -16.46
N THR A 556 -0.66 -12.67 -15.48
CA THR A 556 -0.48 -14.12 -15.57
C THR A 556 -1.77 -14.81 -15.18
N SER A 557 -2.24 -15.73 -16.02
CA SER A 557 -3.41 -16.56 -15.71
C SER A 557 -3.00 -17.71 -14.79
N GLN A 558 -3.81 -17.96 -13.76
CA GLN A 558 -3.74 -19.14 -12.90
C GLN A 558 -4.86 -20.10 -13.30
N ASP A 559 -4.47 -21.32 -13.68
CA ASP A 559 -5.35 -22.39 -14.15
C ASP A 559 -6.33 -21.97 -15.26
N MET A 560 -5.85 -21.15 -16.20
CA MET A 560 -6.55 -20.63 -17.40
C MET A 560 -7.79 -19.77 -17.12
N ASP A 561 -8.79 -20.31 -16.40
CA ASP A 561 -10.10 -19.72 -16.14
C ASP A 561 -10.42 -19.50 -14.64
N SER A 562 -9.47 -19.78 -13.74
CA SER A 562 -9.69 -19.71 -12.29
C SER A 562 -9.36 -18.35 -11.70
N ALA A 563 -8.18 -17.80 -11.96
CA ALA A 563 -7.82 -16.46 -11.52
C ALA A 563 -6.78 -15.79 -12.43
N ILE A 564 -6.70 -14.45 -12.37
CA ILE A 564 -5.64 -13.68 -13.04
C ILE A 564 -4.90 -12.84 -12.00
N GLU A 565 -3.58 -12.92 -12.02
CA GLU A 565 -2.71 -12.02 -11.25
C GLU A 565 -2.13 -10.97 -12.18
N CYS A 566 -2.29 -9.70 -11.84
CA CYS A 566 -1.82 -8.56 -12.61
C CYS A 566 -0.92 -7.66 -11.76
N ALA A 567 0.15 -7.15 -12.36
CA ALA A 567 0.87 -5.98 -11.88
C ALA A 567 0.61 -4.85 -12.87
N SER A 568 -0.08 -3.80 -12.44
CA SER A 568 -0.56 -2.72 -13.33
C SER A 568 0.46 -1.60 -13.54
N GLY A 569 1.45 -1.44 -12.66
CA GLY A 569 2.47 -0.40 -12.83
C GLY A 569 3.29 -0.08 -11.58
N THR A 570 4.19 0.90 -11.72
CA THR A 570 5.11 1.34 -10.67
C THR A 570 4.97 2.84 -10.41
N ILE A 571 4.99 3.24 -9.13
CA ILE A 571 4.95 4.64 -8.69
C ILE A 571 6.23 4.94 -7.91
N ASN A 572 7.09 5.81 -8.45
CA ASN A 572 8.29 6.29 -7.78
C ASN A 572 7.97 7.57 -7.02
N ILE A 573 7.96 7.51 -5.69
CA ILE A 573 7.69 8.67 -4.82
C ILE A 573 8.99 9.42 -4.48
N GLY A 574 10.12 8.70 -4.47
CA GLY A 574 11.44 9.25 -4.15
C GLY A 574 12.50 8.95 -5.21
N SER A 575 13.65 9.61 -5.09
CA SER A 575 14.75 9.51 -6.04
C SER A 575 16.06 9.06 -5.37
N ALA A 576 16.58 7.91 -5.78
CA ALA A 576 17.90 7.43 -5.34
C ALA A 576 19.05 8.32 -5.84
N GLN A 577 18.88 8.94 -7.02
CA GLN A 577 19.83 9.93 -7.53
C GLN A 577 19.90 11.16 -6.61
N ARG A 578 18.76 11.59 -6.06
CA ARG A 578 18.70 12.68 -5.08
C ARG A 578 19.40 12.32 -3.78
N VAL A 579 19.23 11.09 -3.29
CA VAL A 579 19.98 10.58 -2.12
C VAL A 579 21.48 10.66 -2.39
N ALA A 580 21.95 10.10 -3.50
CA ALA A 580 23.38 10.13 -3.87
C ALA A 580 23.92 11.56 -4.01
N LEU A 581 23.14 12.47 -4.60
CA LEU A 581 23.50 13.88 -4.72
C LEU A 581 23.66 14.55 -3.35
N ILE A 582 22.74 14.33 -2.42
CA ILE A 582 22.81 14.90 -1.05
C ILE A 582 24.04 14.38 -0.31
N TRP A 583 24.31 13.07 -0.37
CA TRP A 583 25.53 12.49 0.20
C TRP A 583 26.79 13.06 -0.46
N GLY A 584 26.79 13.20 -1.79
CA GLY A 584 27.87 13.81 -2.56
C GLY A 584 28.14 15.26 -2.14
N ILE A 585 27.11 16.08 -1.97
CA ILE A 585 27.24 17.48 -1.52
C ILE A 585 27.87 17.55 -0.12
N GLN A 586 27.42 16.71 0.80
CA GLN A 586 27.98 16.67 2.15
C GLN A 586 29.46 16.23 2.13
N ALA A 587 29.77 15.13 1.43
CA ALA A 587 31.14 14.63 1.30
C ALA A 587 32.07 15.66 0.62
N MET A 588 31.62 16.28 -0.47
CA MET A 588 32.39 17.30 -1.18
C MET A 588 32.65 18.54 -0.33
N SER A 589 31.63 19.03 0.39
CA SER A 589 31.80 20.14 1.32
C SER A 589 32.86 19.81 2.38
N LEU A 590 32.77 18.62 2.98
CA LEU A 590 33.73 18.16 3.99
C LEU A 590 35.17 18.15 3.46
N VAL A 591 35.40 17.55 2.28
CA VAL A 591 36.73 17.41 1.67
C VAL A 591 37.30 18.76 1.25
N VAL A 592 36.51 19.60 0.56
CA VAL A 592 36.98 20.90 0.05
C VAL A 592 37.43 21.79 1.21
N PHE A 593 36.61 21.94 2.26
CA PHE A 593 36.97 22.80 3.38
C PHE A 593 38.11 22.22 4.22
N TYR A 594 38.19 20.90 4.36
CA TYR A 594 39.35 20.26 5.01
C TYR A 594 40.65 20.57 4.25
N VAL A 595 40.68 20.36 2.92
CA VAL A 595 41.87 20.59 2.10
C VAL A 595 42.26 22.06 2.10
N VAL A 596 41.31 22.99 1.95
CA VAL A 596 41.60 24.44 1.98
C VAL A 596 42.22 24.86 3.31
N VAL A 597 41.65 24.43 4.44
CA VAL A 597 42.18 24.75 5.78
C VAL A 597 43.53 24.07 6.03
N TRP A 598 43.72 22.84 5.56
CA TRP A 598 44.98 22.12 5.68
C TRP A 598 46.11 22.80 4.86
N LEU A 599 45.81 23.26 3.65
CA LEU A 599 46.77 24.00 2.81
C LEU A 599 47.14 25.36 3.43
N TYR A 600 46.16 26.08 4.00
CA TYR A 600 46.38 27.41 4.57
C TYR A 600 47.08 27.40 5.94
N ARG A 601 46.67 26.50 6.84
CA ARG A 601 47.11 26.46 8.23
C ARG A 601 47.78 25.14 8.61
N GLY A 602 47.30 24.00 8.11
CA GLY A 602 47.85 22.68 8.43
C GLY A 602 49.35 22.53 8.11
N ARG A 603 49.82 23.12 7.00
CA ARG A 603 51.26 23.15 6.63
C ARG A 603 52.14 24.00 7.55
N LYS A 604 51.54 24.87 8.37
CA LYS A 604 52.23 25.82 9.26
C LYS A 604 52.14 25.43 10.73
N LEU A 605 51.39 24.38 11.10
CA LEU A 605 51.34 23.91 12.48
C LEU A 605 52.64 23.20 12.85
N ALA A 606 53.31 23.65 13.90
CA ALA A 606 54.41 22.92 14.50
C ALA A 606 53.88 21.66 15.24
N PRO A 607 54.64 20.54 15.30
CA PRO A 607 54.26 19.36 16.07
C PRO A 607 53.96 19.66 17.55
N THR A 608 54.57 20.72 18.10
CA THR A 608 54.36 21.22 19.46
C THR A 608 52.98 21.84 19.68
N ASP A 609 52.33 22.42 18.65
CA ASP A 609 50.97 22.98 18.76
C ASP A 609 49.87 21.90 18.69
N LEU A 610 50.22 20.72 18.16
CA LEU A 610 49.42 19.50 18.15
C LEU A 610 49.43 18.79 19.52
N LEU A 611 50.45 19.05 20.34
CA LEU A 611 50.70 18.44 21.65
C LEU A 611 50.18 19.28 22.84
N SER A 612 49.41 20.35 22.62
CA SER A 612 48.84 21.09 23.75
C SER A 612 48.01 20.16 24.64
N SER A 613 48.38 20.07 25.91
CA SER A 613 47.79 19.25 26.97
C SER A 613 46.36 18.75 26.67
N SER A 614 46.25 17.50 26.23
CA SER A 614 44.98 16.89 25.84
C SER A 614 44.07 16.71 27.07
N ARG A 615 42.92 17.37 27.06
CA ARG A 615 41.91 17.25 28.13
C ARG A 615 41.10 15.98 27.89
N HIS A 616 41.70 14.82 28.15
CA HIS A 616 41.11 13.49 27.84
C HIS A 616 39.70 13.28 28.39
N VAL A 617 39.37 13.94 29.51
CA VAL A 617 38.03 13.90 30.14
C VAL A 617 36.93 14.43 29.20
N LEU A 618 37.26 15.34 28.28
CA LEU A 618 36.34 15.96 27.33
C LEU A 618 36.16 15.17 26.02
N GLY A 619 37.04 14.20 25.73
CA GLY A 619 37.00 13.45 24.47
C GLY A 619 37.05 14.37 23.24
N SER A 620 36.12 14.21 22.29
CA SER A 620 36.07 15.07 21.11
C SER A 620 35.58 16.50 21.37
N ALA A 621 35.01 16.77 22.55
CA ALA A 621 34.64 18.14 22.94
C ALA A 621 35.86 19.01 23.27
N ASP A 622 37.04 18.41 23.51
CA ASP A 622 38.29 19.12 23.76
C ASP A 622 38.67 20.08 22.61
N ILE A 623 38.31 19.70 21.39
CA ILE A 623 38.62 20.49 20.18
C ILE A 623 37.72 21.73 20.07
N PHE A 624 36.54 21.72 20.70
CA PHE A 624 35.50 22.74 20.51
C PHE A 624 35.27 23.64 21.74
N LEU A 625 35.48 23.11 22.95
CA LEU A 625 35.24 23.86 24.18
C LEU A 625 36.50 24.60 24.62
N GLU A 626 36.42 25.92 24.76
CA GLU A 626 37.54 26.75 25.23
C GLU A 626 37.62 26.75 26.77
N ASP A 627 38.84 26.97 27.29
CA ASP A 627 39.07 27.17 28.73
C ASP A 627 38.61 28.57 29.14
N SER A 628 37.81 28.64 30.18
CA SER A 628 37.26 29.88 30.72
C SER A 628 38.31 30.82 31.35
N ASN A 629 39.56 30.36 31.58
CA ASN A 629 40.64 31.12 32.24
C ASN A 629 41.65 31.80 31.28
N HIS A 630 41.20 32.34 30.15
CA HIS A 630 42.08 32.98 29.14
C HIS A 630 42.80 34.29 29.56
N GLY A 631 42.76 34.69 30.85
CA GLY A 631 43.26 35.99 31.32
C GLY A 631 44.26 35.98 32.48
N ALA A 632 44.64 34.82 33.03
CA ALA A 632 45.63 34.75 34.13
C ALA A 632 46.85 33.92 33.68
N ASN A 633 48.03 34.56 33.65
CA ASN A 633 49.35 34.00 33.35
C ASN A 633 49.43 32.45 33.32
N VAL A 634 49.27 31.89 32.12
CA VAL A 634 49.19 30.45 31.81
C VAL A 634 50.58 29.79 31.89
N SER A 635 51.29 29.87 33.02
CA SER A 635 52.66 29.34 33.07
C SER A 635 53.08 28.66 34.36
N ALA A 636 52.20 28.45 35.34
CA ALA A 636 52.62 27.82 36.60
C ALA A 636 51.70 26.72 37.16
N THR A 637 50.50 26.48 36.61
CA THR A 637 49.60 25.45 37.15
C THR A 637 48.99 24.60 36.05
N ASN A 638 49.09 23.27 36.17
CA ASN A 638 48.57 22.25 35.25
C ASN A 638 47.03 22.11 35.32
N LEU A 639 46.32 23.23 35.42
CA LEU A 639 44.88 23.32 35.71
C LEU A 639 44.15 24.06 34.60
N TRP A 640 42.97 23.56 34.24
CA TRP A 640 42.04 24.21 33.29
C TRP A 640 40.66 24.32 33.91
N SER A 641 39.85 25.26 33.43
CA SER A 641 38.53 25.55 34.00
C SER A 641 37.41 25.53 32.97
N MET A 642 36.22 25.10 33.38
CA MET A 642 35.01 25.24 32.58
C MET A 642 33.85 25.69 33.44
N ASP A 643 32.96 26.50 32.86
CA ASP A 643 31.72 26.85 33.54
C ASP A 643 30.79 25.63 33.67
N LYS A 644 29.87 25.69 34.64
CA LYS A 644 28.96 24.56 34.96
C LYS A 644 28.10 24.13 33.77
N MET A 645 27.78 25.07 32.88
CA MET A 645 27.00 24.80 31.68
C MET A 645 27.86 24.05 30.63
N SER A 646 29.07 24.50 30.36
CA SER A 646 30.03 23.80 29.48
C SER A 646 30.38 22.41 30.00
N CYS A 647 30.49 22.24 31.33
CA CYS A 647 30.65 20.93 31.97
C CYS A 647 29.47 20.01 31.65
N LEU A 648 28.23 20.51 31.81
CA LEU A 648 27.04 19.72 31.52
C LEU A 648 26.94 19.35 30.03
N MET A 649 27.27 20.28 29.12
CA MET A 649 27.34 20.01 27.68
C MET A 649 28.35 18.90 27.36
N ALA A 650 29.51 18.90 28.04
CA ALA A 650 30.53 17.87 27.94
C ALA A 650 30.19 16.54 28.65
N GLY A 651 29.00 16.40 29.23
CA GLY A 651 28.59 15.20 29.96
C GLY A 651 29.20 15.08 31.37
N LEU A 652 29.67 16.19 31.94
CA LEU A 652 30.20 16.30 33.30
C LEU A 652 29.16 16.99 34.20
N VAL A 653 28.36 16.20 34.90
CA VAL A 653 27.29 16.70 35.79
C VAL A 653 27.87 16.99 37.17
N THR A 654 27.95 18.27 37.54
CA THR A 654 28.46 18.68 38.85
C THR A 654 27.35 18.84 39.87
N PHE A 655 27.47 18.21 41.04
CA PHE A 655 26.50 18.32 42.13
C PHE A 655 27.18 18.37 43.49
N SER A 656 26.57 19.05 44.45
CA SER A 656 27.06 19.15 45.82
C SER A 656 26.29 18.22 46.74
N TRP A 657 26.98 17.39 47.51
CA TRP A 657 26.36 16.52 48.51
C TRP A 657 27.16 16.55 49.82
N ARG A 658 26.48 16.88 50.93
CA ARG A 658 27.06 16.97 52.29
C ARG A 658 28.36 17.79 52.36
N GLY A 659 28.33 18.97 51.74
CA GLY A 659 29.45 19.92 51.74
C GLY A 659 30.63 19.54 50.84
N HIS A 660 30.58 18.43 50.10
CA HIS A 660 31.58 18.06 49.10
C HIS A 660 31.00 18.23 47.70
N GLN A 661 31.81 18.67 46.74
CA GLN A 661 31.42 18.73 45.34
C GLN A 661 31.84 17.44 44.61
N TYR A 662 30.98 16.97 43.72
CA TYR A 662 31.16 15.77 42.93
C TYR A 662 30.93 16.07 41.46
N VAL A 663 31.69 15.40 40.60
CA VAL A 663 31.51 15.42 39.14
C VAL A 663 31.14 14.01 38.70
N PHE A 664 29.96 13.87 38.09
CA PHE A 664 29.54 12.64 37.43
C PHE A 664 29.84 12.72 35.94
N ASN A 665 30.69 11.82 35.45
CA ASN A 665 30.98 11.68 34.03
C ASN A 665 29.98 10.71 33.41
N VAL A 666 29.07 11.23 32.58
CA VAL A 666 27.99 10.45 31.93
C VAL A 666 28.54 9.39 30.99
N ARG A 667 29.66 9.67 30.30
CA ARG A 667 30.28 8.76 29.33
C ARG A 667 31.00 7.59 30.01
N LEU A 668 31.75 7.88 31.08
CA LEU A 668 32.53 6.87 31.81
C LEU A 668 31.72 6.24 32.96
N TRP A 669 30.54 6.78 33.26
CA TRP A 669 29.69 6.36 34.37
C TRP A 669 30.40 6.36 35.73
N THR A 670 31.27 7.36 35.95
CA THR A 670 32.09 7.49 37.17
C THR A 670 31.75 8.77 37.92
N VAL A 671 31.80 8.71 39.26
CA VAL A 671 31.65 9.87 40.14
C VAL A 671 33.02 10.17 40.76
N GLN A 672 33.52 11.38 40.56
CA GLN A 672 34.78 11.85 41.13
C GLN A 672 34.51 12.97 42.13
N VAL A 673 35.28 12.99 43.24
CA VAL A 673 35.22 14.09 44.20
C VAL A 673 36.00 15.26 43.62
N ASP A 674 35.34 16.40 43.50
CA ASP A 674 35.98 17.63 43.10
C ASP A 674 36.76 18.21 44.30
N LYS A 675 38.09 18.12 44.22
CA LYS A 675 39.01 18.64 45.24
C LYS A 675 39.64 19.97 44.84
N LEU A 676 39.43 20.42 43.60
CA LEU A 676 40.18 21.52 42.96
C LEU A 676 39.32 22.77 42.82
N SER A 677 38.01 22.63 42.67
CA SER A 677 37.10 23.77 42.57
C SER A 677 36.78 24.39 43.93
N VAL A 678 36.83 25.73 44.01
CA VAL A 678 36.44 26.47 45.23
C VAL A 678 34.93 26.31 45.45
N ARG A 679 34.50 26.11 46.71
CA ARG A 679 33.10 25.76 47.09
C ARG A 679 32.02 26.71 46.56
N THR A 680 32.39 27.94 46.20
CA THR A 680 31.55 29.04 45.68
C THR A 680 31.90 29.45 44.23
N SER A 681 32.75 28.70 43.53
CA SER A 681 33.19 29.06 42.18
C SER A 681 32.10 28.86 41.12
N VAL A 682 32.11 29.79 40.16
CA VAL A 682 31.30 29.77 38.93
C VAL A 682 31.84 28.73 37.93
N PHE A 683 33.11 28.37 38.06
CA PHE A 683 33.86 27.47 37.18
C PHE A 683 34.33 26.23 37.95
N ASN A 684 34.26 25.07 37.32
CA ASN A 684 34.87 23.85 37.82
C ASN A 684 36.30 23.75 37.26
N THR A 685 37.25 23.44 38.13
CA THR A 685 38.68 23.34 37.80
C THR A 685 39.09 21.87 37.72
N PHE A 686 39.79 21.51 36.66
CA PHE A 686 40.25 20.14 36.38
C PHE A 686 41.77 20.14 36.17
N GLN A 687 42.41 18.99 36.43
CA GLN A 687 43.85 18.81 36.24
C GLN A 687 44.15 18.12 34.91
N ASN A 688 45.25 18.52 34.27
CA ASN A 688 45.78 17.86 33.09
C ASN A 688 46.49 16.55 33.47
N HIS A 689 46.25 15.46 32.71
CA HIS A 689 46.68 14.12 33.12
C HIS A 689 48.21 13.90 33.01
N GLU A 690 48.92 14.71 32.24
CA GLU A 690 50.39 14.62 32.10
C GLU A 690 51.16 14.94 33.39
N ALA A 691 50.54 15.61 34.37
CA ALA A 691 51.20 15.94 35.64
C ALA A 691 51.28 14.78 36.64
N ALA A 692 50.47 13.72 36.47
CA ALA A 692 50.48 12.58 37.41
C ALA A 692 51.72 11.67 37.26
N MET A 693 52.53 11.85 36.21
CA MET A 693 53.77 11.11 36.00
C MET A 693 55.05 11.90 36.31
N VAL A 694 54.96 13.16 36.77
CA VAL A 694 56.16 13.99 37.02
C VAL A 694 56.31 14.48 38.46
N ASP A 695 55.23 14.60 39.25
CA ASP A 695 55.35 15.07 40.64
C ASP A 695 55.40 13.93 41.66
N ASP A 696 56.58 13.31 41.80
CA ASP A 696 56.99 12.62 43.02
C ASP A 696 58.22 13.29 43.69
N VAL A 697 58.50 14.56 43.34
CA VAL A 697 59.58 15.34 43.96
C VAL A 697 59.06 16.70 44.45
N ALA A 698 58.79 16.73 45.76
CA ALA A 698 58.65 17.86 46.68
C ALA A 698 58.70 19.30 46.12
N ILE A 699 57.71 20.14 46.47
CA ILE A 699 57.91 21.55 46.86
C ILE A 699 56.80 21.98 47.84
N ASN A 700 57.24 22.49 48.99
CA ASN A 700 56.45 23.23 49.97
C ASN A 700 56.02 24.59 49.39
N VAL A 701 54.73 24.91 49.46
CA VAL A 701 54.22 26.26 49.15
C VAL A 701 54.15 27.08 50.44
N TYR A 702 55.01 28.09 50.55
CA TYR A 702 54.92 29.18 51.53
C TYR A 702 53.76 30.13 51.15
N PRO A 703 52.90 30.57 52.09
CA PRO A 703 51.99 31.66 51.84
C PRO A 703 52.71 33.02 52.01
N ALA A 704 52.47 33.90 51.05
CA ALA A 704 53.03 35.24 51.00
C ALA A 704 52.48 36.17 52.09
N VAL A 705 53.39 37.00 52.55
CA VAL A 705 53.29 38.08 53.54
C VAL A 705 52.24 39.13 53.16
N ILE A 706 51.40 39.50 54.14
CA ILE A 706 50.77 40.82 54.22
C ILE A 706 51.02 41.34 55.65
N THR A 707 51.81 42.39 55.75
CA THR A 707 51.97 43.26 56.93
C THR A 707 50.90 44.35 56.88
N ASP A 708 50.17 44.60 57.96
CA ASP A 708 50.45 45.70 58.92
C ASP A 708 49.37 45.79 60.02
N GLY A 709 49.77 46.15 61.25
CA GLY A 709 48.91 46.78 62.26
C GLY A 709 48.47 45.95 63.49
N ASP A 710 49.39 45.81 64.45
CA ASP A 710 49.25 46.06 65.90
C ASP A 710 47.99 45.60 66.67
N ASP A 711 48.11 44.62 67.59
CA ASP A 711 48.45 44.90 68.99
C ASP A 711 48.46 43.64 69.89
N GLU A 712 49.53 43.56 70.68
CA GLU A 712 49.76 42.93 71.99
C GLU A 712 49.08 41.62 72.47
N LEU A 713 49.95 40.61 72.65
CA LEU A 713 50.33 39.99 73.94
C LEU A 713 49.25 39.26 74.77
N LYS A 714 49.35 37.92 74.85
CA LYS A 714 49.54 37.17 76.12
C LYS A 714 49.77 35.66 75.96
N SER A 715 50.97 35.25 76.42
CA SER A 715 51.31 34.06 77.25
C SER A 715 50.79 32.66 76.92
N LEU A 716 51.74 31.76 76.59
CA LEU A 716 51.77 30.30 76.86
C LEU A 716 51.72 29.98 78.39
N PRO A 717 51.78 28.70 78.85
CA PRO A 717 51.01 27.47 78.54
C PRO A 717 50.63 26.67 79.82
N THR A 718 49.94 25.52 79.71
CA THR A 718 50.15 24.20 80.43
C THR A 718 48.84 23.40 80.60
N ILE A 719 48.69 22.25 79.90
CA ILE A 719 48.85 20.85 80.36
C ILE A 719 47.82 20.39 81.43
N VAL A 720 46.90 19.48 81.06
CA VAL A 720 46.64 18.21 81.79
C VAL A 720 46.14 17.14 80.80
N ASP A 721 46.65 15.94 81.04
CA ASP A 721 46.59 14.68 80.30
C ASP A 721 45.26 13.89 80.36
N LYS A 722 45.09 13.08 79.30
CA LYS A 722 44.56 11.70 79.22
C LYS A 722 43.05 11.36 79.32
N ALA A 723 42.70 10.57 78.29
CA ALA A 723 41.82 9.39 78.30
C ALA A 723 40.30 9.60 78.38
N ASN A 724 39.62 9.58 77.23
CA ASN A 724 38.98 8.36 76.73
C ASN A 724 38.18 8.65 75.45
N ALA A 725 38.21 7.66 74.57
CA ALA A 725 37.51 7.66 73.31
C ALA A 725 35.98 7.65 73.49
N THR A 726 35.32 7.94 72.37
CA THR A 726 33.92 7.65 72.02
C THR A 726 32.86 8.44 72.77
N HIS A 727 32.11 9.30 72.05
CA HIS A 727 30.64 9.44 72.17
C HIS A 727 30.04 10.64 71.37
N VAL A 728 30.40 10.88 70.09
CA VAL A 728 29.47 11.50 69.11
C VAL A 728 29.80 11.01 67.69
N LYS A 729 29.69 9.71 67.43
CA LYS A 729 29.68 9.15 66.06
C LYS A 729 28.64 8.04 65.86
N LEU A 730 27.59 7.98 66.68
CA LEU A 730 26.56 6.94 66.50
C LEU A 730 25.45 7.36 65.53
N SER A 731 25.06 8.64 65.45
CA SER A 731 24.02 9.10 64.51
C SER A 731 24.50 9.20 63.05
N GLN A 732 25.76 9.60 62.84
CA GLN A 732 26.35 9.67 61.48
C GLN A 732 26.79 8.30 60.94
N LEU A 733 27.20 7.36 61.80
CA LEU A 733 27.39 5.97 61.36
C LEU A 733 26.05 5.28 61.13
N ALA A 734 25.02 5.53 61.95
CA ALA A 734 23.69 4.99 61.70
C ALA A 734 23.12 5.52 60.39
N PHE A 735 23.29 6.81 60.07
CA PHE A 735 22.83 7.40 58.81
C PHE A 735 23.68 6.98 57.60
N LYS A 736 24.99 6.78 57.75
CA LYS A 736 25.84 6.17 56.71
C LYS A 736 25.51 4.69 56.51
N ARG A 737 25.22 3.95 57.58
CA ARG A 737 24.74 2.56 57.50
C ARG A 737 23.32 2.48 56.94
N LEU A 738 22.46 3.49 57.15
CA LEU A 738 21.13 3.61 56.52
C LEU A 738 21.23 3.98 55.04
N LEU A 739 22.23 4.77 54.63
CA LEU A 739 22.50 5.07 53.21
C LEU A 739 23.25 3.97 52.49
N VAL A 740 24.13 3.24 53.17
CA VAL A 740 24.76 2.03 52.65
C VAL A 740 23.74 0.90 52.63
N ALA A 741 22.88 0.76 53.64
CA ALA A 741 21.76 -0.18 53.61
C ALA A 741 20.69 0.26 52.61
N GLY A 742 20.47 1.56 52.41
CA GLY A 742 19.56 2.11 51.41
C GLY A 742 20.12 2.00 49.99
N GLY A 743 21.44 2.13 49.83
CA GLY A 743 22.16 1.89 48.58
C GLY A 743 22.30 0.40 48.28
N PHE A 744 22.48 -0.44 49.30
CA PHE A 744 22.41 -1.89 49.21
C PHE A 744 20.98 -2.34 48.96
N PHE A 745 19.97 -1.70 49.56
CA PHE A 745 18.57 -1.95 49.26
C PHE A 745 18.21 -1.46 47.87
N TYR A 746 18.74 -0.33 47.40
CA TYR A 746 18.60 0.10 46.01
C TYR A 746 19.30 -0.85 45.06
N LEU A 747 20.48 -1.36 45.40
CA LEU A 747 21.22 -2.34 44.62
C LEU A 747 20.51 -3.70 44.64
N VAL A 748 19.94 -4.11 45.76
CA VAL A 748 19.08 -5.28 45.88
C VAL A 748 17.77 -5.06 45.14
N VAL A 749 17.18 -3.87 45.14
CA VAL A 749 15.98 -3.52 44.36
C VAL A 749 16.33 -3.39 42.89
N ALA A 750 17.55 -3.00 42.52
CA ALA A 750 18.02 -2.94 41.14
C ALA A 750 18.39 -4.34 40.63
N ILE A 751 18.97 -5.19 41.49
CA ILE A 751 19.23 -6.60 41.20
C ILE A 751 17.92 -7.36 41.21
N VAL A 752 17.01 -7.11 42.14
CA VAL A 752 15.67 -7.70 42.17
C VAL A 752 14.84 -7.11 41.05
N SER A 753 14.95 -5.85 40.67
CA SER A 753 14.26 -5.31 39.48
C SER A 753 14.88 -5.84 38.20
N SER A 754 16.18 -6.15 38.19
CA SER A 754 16.86 -6.79 37.07
C SER A 754 16.58 -8.29 37.02
N ILE A 755 16.44 -8.98 38.16
CA ILE A 755 16.01 -10.38 38.29
C ILE A 755 14.51 -10.49 38.01
N SER A 756 13.71 -9.52 38.47
CA SER A 756 12.29 -9.36 38.15
C SER A 756 12.13 -8.97 36.69
N TYR A 757 13.02 -8.16 36.11
CA TYR A 757 13.07 -7.94 34.67
C TYR A 757 13.40 -9.24 33.96
N VAL A 758 14.36 -10.04 34.47
CA VAL A 758 14.67 -11.38 33.95
C VAL A 758 13.52 -12.37 34.16
N GLN A 759 12.71 -12.29 35.24
CA GLN A 759 11.53 -13.15 35.47
C GLN A 759 10.31 -12.70 34.66
N VAL A 760 10.09 -11.40 34.52
CA VAL A 760 9.07 -10.79 33.66
C VAL A 760 9.41 -11.08 32.20
N SER A 761 10.68 -10.99 31.84
CA SER A 761 11.17 -11.43 30.54
C SER A 761 11.23 -12.95 30.43
N GLN A 762 11.38 -13.75 31.49
CA GLN A 762 11.26 -15.22 31.43
C GLN A 762 9.85 -15.65 31.00
N GLN A 763 8.81 -14.89 31.37
CA GLN A 763 7.46 -15.09 30.84
C GLN A 763 7.34 -14.62 29.38
N GLN A 764 7.84 -13.43 29.03
CA GLN A 764 7.75 -12.95 27.64
C GLN A 764 8.80 -13.54 26.69
N LEU A 765 9.80 -14.28 27.17
CA LEU A 765 10.84 -15.01 26.44
C LEU A 765 10.70 -16.52 26.64
N ALA A 766 9.57 -16.98 27.19
CA ALA A 766 9.31 -18.40 27.43
C ALA A 766 9.31 -19.22 26.12
N ASN A 767 9.18 -18.55 24.97
CA ASN A 767 9.32 -19.09 23.62
C ASN A 767 9.87 -18.02 22.65
N ASP A 768 10.43 -18.48 21.53
CA ASP A 768 11.04 -17.63 20.48
C ASP A 768 10.02 -16.71 19.75
N LEU A 769 8.71 -16.87 20.01
CA LEU A 769 7.62 -15.99 19.56
C LEU A 769 7.41 -14.79 20.49
N PHE A 770 8.13 -14.76 21.62
CA PHE A 770 7.99 -13.79 22.69
C PHE A 770 6.56 -13.75 23.31
N TRP A 771 5.85 -14.88 23.39
CA TRP A 771 4.44 -14.95 23.84
C TRP A 771 4.21 -15.89 25.05
N GLY A 772 4.24 -15.32 26.26
CA GLY A 772 4.26 -16.09 27.52
C GLY A 772 3.01 -16.86 27.95
N ALA A 773 1.85 -16.59 27.35
CA ALA A 773 0.56 -17.16 27.75
C ALA A 773 0.06 -18.29 26.81
N PHE A 774 0.88 -18.71 25.85
CA PHE A 774 0.52 -19.73 24.88
C PHE A 774 0.52 -21.14 25.52
N ASN A 775 -0.63 -21.82 25.59
CA ASN A 775 -0.76 -23.20 26.09
C ASN A 775 -1.62 -24.09 25.16
N MET A 776 -1.40 -25.41 25.22
CA MET A 776 -2.00 -26.33 24.24
C MET A 776 -3.51 -26.53 24.40
N THR A 777 -4.02 -26.43 25.63
CA THR A 777 -5.44 -26.66 25.96
C THR A 777 -6.32 -25.41 25.84
N GLY A 778 -5.73 -24.22 25.70
CA GLY A 778 -6.44 -22.93 25.60
C GLY A 778 -6.06 -22.12 24.36
N ALA A 779 -4.90 -21.48 24.33
CA ALA A 779 -4.49 -20.59 23.23
C ALA A 779 -4.35 -21.33 21.89
N HIS A 780 -3.77 -22.54 21.93
CA HIS A 780 -3.65 -23.39 20.74
C HIS A 780 -4.99 -23.98 20.30
N ALA A 781 -5.81 -24.52 21.23
CA ALA A 781 -7.11 -25.09 20.88
C ALA A 781 -8.06 -24.04 20.28
N PHE A 782 -8.01 -22.80 20.78
CA PHE A 782 -8.69 -21.64 20.22
C PHE A 782 -8.18 -21.31 18.81
N LEU A 783 -6.87 -21.19 18.61
CA LEU A 783 -6.30 -20.91 17.29
C LEU A 783 -6.53 -22.06 16.29
N ALA A 784 -6.42 -23.32 16.69
CA ALA A 784 -6.55 -24.47 15.80
C ALA A 784 -7.98 -24.67 15.29
N ASN A 785 -9.00 -24.49 16.14
CA ASN A 785 -10.40 -24.47 15.69
C ASN A 785 -10.68 -23.28 14.78
N TRP A 786 -10.09 -22.12 15.10
CA TRP A 786 -10.14 -20.95 14.26
C TRP A 786 -9.52 -21.25 12.88
N TYR A 787 -8.30 -21.80 12.83
CA TYR A 787 -7.62 -22.15 11.58
C TYR A 787 -8.31 -23.27 10.80
N ASN A 788 -8.84 -24.32 11.45
CA ASN A 788 -9.58 -25.38 10.75
C ASN A 788 -10.84 -24.85 10.08
N GLN A 789 -11.58 -23.99 10.78
CA GLN A 789 -12.73 -23.29 10.20
C GLN A 789 -12.30 -22.44 9.00
N GLN A 790 -11.12 -21.83 9.05
CA GLN A 790 -10.62 -20.95 8.01
C GLN A 790 -10.04 -21.73 6.82
N LEU A 791 -9.35 -22.83 7.06
CA LEU A 791 -8.79 -23.70 6.04
C LEU A 791 -9.92 -24.37 5.23
N ILE A 792 -11.01 -24.79 5.87
CA ILE A 792 -12.25 -25.26 5.20
C ILE A 792 -12.93 -24.17 4.38
N LEU A 793 -12.83 -22.92 4.82
CA LEU A 793 -13.24 -21.74 4.06
C LEU A 793 -12.25 -21.37 2.94
N GLY A 794 -11.22 -22.19 2.72
CA GLY A 794 -10.23 -22.01 1.65
C GLY A 794 -9.07 -21.06 2.00
N ASN A 795 -8.90 -20.68 3.27
CA ASN A 795 -7.80 -19.81 3.69
C ASN A 795 -6.50 -20.57 3.92
N SER A 796 -5.66 -20.63 2.88
CA SER A 796 -4.33 -21.24 2.90
C SER A 796 -3.17 -20.24 3.12
N ASN A 797 -3.41 -18.91 3.11
CA ASN A 797 -2.36 -17.91 3.37
C ASN A 797 -2.93 -16.58 3.92
N VAL A 798 -3.12 -16.47 5.25
CA VAL A 798 -3.67 -15.26 5.92
C VAL A 798 -2.89 -14.93 7.20
N THR A 799 -2.69 -13.63 7.47
CA THR A 799 -2.01 -13.11 8.68
C THR A 799 -2.95 -12.22 9.51
N ILE A 800 -3.17 -12.54 10.79
CA ILE A 800 -4.28 -11.98 11.60
C ILE A 800 -3.83 -11.69 13.02
N GLN A 801 -4.35 -10.61 13.59
CA GLN A 801 -4.07 -10.25 14.98
C GLN A 801 -4.96 -11.05 15.94
N ILE A 802 -4.30 -11.91 16.71
CA ILE A 802 -4.87 -12.96 17.56
C ILE A 802 -5.48 -12.47 18.90
N ASN A 803 -5.64 -11.16 19.07
CA ASN A 803 -6.22 -10.55 20.28
C ASN A 803 -7.48 -9.73 20.02
N LYS A 804 -8.05 -9.82 18.81
CA LYS A 804 -9.33 -9.18 18.46
C LYS A 804 -10.52 -10.02 18.93
N GLN A 805 -11.66 -9.37 19.10
CA GLN A 805 -12.86 -10.08 19.55
C GLN A 805 -13.52 -10.93 18.45
N ASP A 806 -12.98 -10.89 17.23
CA ASP A 806 -13.58 -11.38 16.00
C ASP A 806 -13.09 -12.80 15.65
N ILE A 807 -11.95 -13.15 16.22
CA ILE A 807 -11.39 -14.51 16.32
C ILE A 807 -11.99 -15.26 17.50
N ASN A 808 -12.81 -14.57 18.32
CA ASN A 808 -13.55 -15.22 19.38
C ASN A 808 -14.49 -16.25 18.79
N GLN A 809 -14.41 -17.44 19.38
CA GLN A 809 -15.28 -18.55 19.07
C GLN A 809 -16.19 -18.77 20.27
N GLU A 810 -17.42 -19.17 20.03
CA GLU A 810 -18.32 -19.61 21.09
C GLU A 810 -17.77 -20.90 21.73
N GLY A 811 -17.53 -20.90 23.05
CA GLY A 811 -16.96 -22.04 23.79
C GLY A 811 -16.09 -21.65 24.98
N MET A 812 -15.86 -22.58 25.92
CA MET A 812 -15.00 -22.33 27.09
C MET A 812 -13.57 -22.87 26.85
N PHE A 813 -12.64 -21.96 26.54
CA PHE A 813 -11.24 -22.29 26.20
C PHE A 813 -10.26 -22.18 27.39
N ASN A 814 -10.76 -22.22 28.63
CA ASN A 814 -9.97 -22.11 29.87
C ASN A 814 -10.10 -23.33 30.80
N LEU A 815 -10.64 -24.45 30.31
CA LEU A 815 -10.85 -25.69 31.06
C LEU A 815 -9.63 -26.63 30.94
N ALA A 816 -9.51 -27.58 31.88
CA ALA A 816 -8.42 -28.57 31.87
C ALA A 816 -8.44 -29.48 30.62
N LYS A 817 -9.55 -29.48 29.85
CA LYS A 817 -9.72 -30.20 28.58
C LYS A 817 -10.58 -29.39 27.60
N ALA A 818 -10.17 -29.38 26.34
CA ALA A 818 -10.84 -28.73 25.21
C ALA A 818 -10.75 -29.63 23.95
N THR A 819 -11.66 -29.43 22.99
CA THR A 819 -11.82 -30.29 21.79
C THR A 819 -11.72 -29.50 20.50
N VAL A 820 -11.13 -30.09 19.45
CA VAL A 820 -10.93 -29.49 18.13
C VAL A 820 -11.80 -30.17 17.09
N THR A 821 -12.52 -29.41 16.25
CA THR A 821 -13.52 -29.89 15.29
C THR A 821 -13.27 -29.36 13.88
N THR A 822 -13.58 -30.17 12.87
CA THR A 822 -13.31 -29.91 11.45
C THR A 822 -14.31 -30.69 10.56
N SER A 823 -14.52 -30.27 9.31
CA SER A 823 -15.44 -30.89 8.35
C SER A 823 -14.88 -32.19 7.75
N GLU A 824 -15.69 -33.26 7.71
CA GLU A 824 -15.27 -34.63 7.33
C GLU A 824 -14.81 -34.78 5.85
N ASN A 825 -15.23 -33.89 4.95
CA ASN A 825 -14.92 -33.91 3.51
C ASN A 825 -13.82 -32.91 3.07
N PHE A 826 -13.15 -32.25 4.03
CA PHE A 826 -12.09 -31.26 3.76
C PHE A 826 -10.86 -31.86 3.05
N GLY A 827 -10.47 -33.10 3.35
CA GLY A 827 -9.38 -33.78 2.66
C GLY A 827 -9.67 -34.10 1.19
N SER A 828 -10.94 -34.36 0.84
CA SER A 828 -11.38 -34.58 -0.54
C SER A 828 -11.43 -33.27 -1.34
N LEU A 829 -11.79 -32.16 -0.69
CA LEU A 829 -11.68 -30.79 -1.24
C LEU A 829 -10.21 -30.51 -1.62
N MET A 830 -9.30 -30.69 -0.66
CA MET A 830 -7.87 -30.44 -0.81
C MET A 830 -7.21 -31.34 -1.87
N GLN A 831 -7.63 -32.61 -2.00
CA GLN A 831 -7.12 -33.52 -3.03
C GLN A 831 -7.60 -33.19 -4.44
N ASN A 832 -8.74 -32.50 -4.59
CA ASN A 832 -9.24 -32.03 -5.88
C ASN A 832 -8.83 -30.58 -6.19
N THR A 833 -8.27 -29.82 -5.24
CA THR A 833 -7.85 -28.41 -5.40
C THR A 833 -6.34 -28.18 -5.30
N ASP A 834 -5.63 -28.90 -4.43
CA ASP A 834 -4.24 -28.56 -4.06
C ASP A 834 -3.23 -29.62 -4.56
N LEU A 835 -3.70 -30.81 -4.98
CA LEU A 835 -2.90 -31.92 -5.51
C LEU A 835 -3.45 -32.42 -6.86
N ASN A 836 -3.78 -31.51 -7.78
CA ASN A 836 -4.50 -31.82 -9.03
C ASN A 836 -3.75 -31.48 -10.34
N THR A 837 -2.44 -31.18 -10.31
CA THR A 837 -1.56 -30.99 -11.51
C THR A 837 -0.45 -32.06 -11.61
N ILE A 838 0.20 -32.21 -12.78
CA ILE A 838 1.20 -33.28 -13.07
C ILE A 838 2.55 -33.08 -12.37
N ASP A 839 2.89 -31.85 -11.99
CA ASP A 839 4.10 -31.53 -11.22
C ASP A 839 3.81 -31.23 -9.73
N ALA A 840 2.60 -31.51 -9.23
CA ALA A 840 2.28 -31.44 -7.79
C ALA A 840 2.92 -32.59 -7.00
#